data_AF-A0A3B0Y900-F1
#
_entry.id   AF-A0A3B0Y900-F1
#
_cell.length_a   1.000
_cell.length_b   1.000
_cell.length_c   1.000
_cell.angle_alpha   90.00
_cell.angle_beta   90.00
_cell.angle_gamma   90.00
#
_symmetry.space_group_name_H-M   'P 1'
#
loop_
_entity.id
_entity.type
_entity.pdbx_description
1 polymer ?
#
loop_
_entity_poly.entity_id
_entity_poly.type
_entity_poly.pdbx_seq_one_letter_code
_entity_poly.pdbx_strand_id
1 'polypeptide(L)'
;MTTSKKCARKTQKRPRFTGWSTSDADEVERRRLRGREEAIRIEPLDRADAFYGAFLAHSSGGRAYRVEIRSLTGHSCDCPDHRVNGLGTCKHVEATLQQLQQPRTRAKRFGGKRLFQKAAVTGNSGIEIFLDRRSNQVWILWPQASRQRSKARSLLMPFFDDEGNLSGDPLDKLPALERAIAASPASVRRRIRLSKELQPWLEIQDHRAEQIRTRQHFEAAVAAGKESLDVTKMPLYAYQQEGMLHLAFTGRALLADEMGLGKTVQAVAACTLLRRLHGIRRVLVVAPASLKAEWEEQIAKFSDLPSLIILGTRAQRLRQYEQSTFFYLANYEQIRPDVKDINETLAPDVIILDEAQRIKNWQTKTAAAIKQLTSRYAFVLTGTPVENRIDEIYSITQFLDPHLFGPLFRFNRDFYQLDERGHAIGYKNLDKLHQRLRPLMLRRRKDEVEGQLPGRTVKTYFVAMHPEQSLRYDEYKMRVARLTQIAKKRPLKKEEMERLQRNLACMRMLCDTPYILDQTCRISPKLKELGNILQELMADGDHKVIIFSEWERMLKLVREQAEDLELGFAWHTGMVPQPKRRTEIRRFKDDPECRLFLSTDSGAVGLNLQVADVVINLDLPWNPAKLEQRIARAWRKHQKRPVQVINLVCEHSIEHRMLSLLEQKRSLAEGVVDGKGKSEMDLPSGRAAFLERIDSLMDAGTTKPPTPPADPLLQLRDQLLDQWREHLQRMELHGEGERQTLLVVTDQVDDSLRDTLTRQLNQHLPKPTPRLELMDSAAYQTLQRLIEAGVLSANTDSVKTLYCASTPDTPQQDDGRAKRLAEAREHLAKGEHKQRMAKVLAEGGFVTEALAPMREAVETALQALVIRWDWETEAPIPIDLIDVELVKNGLLPDEILALVTHLRADQTGMDEKQAAQRLLQGVSLIEHVGVHLEQT
;
A
#
# COMPACT_ATOMS: atom_id res chain seq x y z
N MET A 1 59.75 -4.95 -35.35
CA MET A 1 59.65 -5.86 -34.19
C MET A 1 60.01 -5.10 -32.92
N THR A 2 59.06 -4.89 -32.01
CA THR A 2 59.23 -4.86 -30.54
C THR A 2 57.85 -4.65 -29.92
N THR A 3 57.23 -5.77 -29.57
CA THR A 3 55.89 -5.88 -29.01
C THR A 3 55.89 -5.39 -27.56
N SER A 4 55.25 -4.24 -27.31
CA SER A 4 54.87 -3.82 -25.97
C SER A 4 53.79 -4.75 -25.42
N LYS A 5 54.21 -5.71 -24.58
CA LYS A 5 53.31 -6.58 -23.82
C LYS A 5 52.47 -5.72 -22.86
N LYS A 6 51.27 -5.33 -23.29
CA LYS A 6 50.18 -4.90 -22.39
C LYS A 6 49.91 -6.06 -21.42
N CYS A 7 50.36 -5.91 -20.18
CA CYS A 7 50.03 -6.82 -19.10
C CYS A 7 48.52 -6.67 -18.84
N ALA A 8 47.71 -7.57 -19.40
CA ALA A 8 46.29 -7.65 -19.13
C ALA A 8 46.10 -7.91 -17.63
N ARG A 9 45.65 -6.88 -16.89
CA ARG A 9 45.10 -7.06 -15.54
C ARG A 9 43.98 -8.10 -15.67
N LYS A 10 44.18 -9.31 -15.12
CA LYS A 10 43.10 -10.29 -14.94
C LYS A 10 41.92 -9.58 -14.29
N THR A 11 40.88 -9.31 -15.05
CA THR A 11 39.58 -8.89 -14.55
C THR A 11 39.06 -10.06 -13.72
N GLN A 12 39.26 -10.00 -12.40
CA GLN A 12 38.58 -10.91 -11.47
C GLN A 12 37.08 -10.87 -11.82
N LYS A 13 36.49 -12.05 -12.08
CA LYS A 13 35.03 -12.17 -12.30
C LYS A 13 34.35 -11.47 -11.12
N ARG A 14 33.58 -10.42 -11.39
CA ARG A 14 32.74 -9.79 -10.37
C ARG A 14 31.87 -10.88 -9.76
N PRO A 15 31.81 -10.99 -8.42
CA PRO A 15 30.92 -11.96 -7.79
C PRO A 15 29.49 -11.71 -8.29
N ARG A 16 28.81 -12.77 -8.73
CA ARG A 16 27.39 -12.69 -9.06
C ARG A 16 26.61 -12.75 -7.76
N PHE A 17 26.11 -11.61 -7.32
CA PHE A 17 25.25 -11.57 -6.13
C PHE A 17 23.79 -11.77 -6.54
N THR A 18 23.11 -12.70 -5.89
CA THR A 18 21.69 -13.02 -6.13
C THR A 18 20.79 -12.09 -5.31
N GLY A 19 20.30 -11.02 -5.93
CA GLY A 19 19.22 -10.19 -5.36
C GLY A 19 19.45 -9.74 -3.91
N TRP A 20 18.46 -10.00 -3.05
CA TRP A 20 18.47 -9.67 -1.61
C TRP A 20 18.96 -10.81 -0.72
N SER A 21 19.27 -12.00 -1.27
CA SER A 21 19.70 -13.19 -0.50
C SER A 21 21.20 -13.22 -0.23
N THR A 22 21.81 -12.06 0.03
CA THR A 22 23.25 -11.96 0.26
C THR A 22 23.62 -12.41 1.67
N SER A 23 24.67 -13.23 1.77
CA SER A 23 25.30 -13.57 3.06
C SER A 23 26.16 -12.42 3.57
N ASP A 24 26.53 -12.46 4.86
CA ASP A 24 27.50 -11.50 5.43
C ASP A 24 28.86 -11.60 4.71
N ALA A 25 29.24 -12.79 4.22
CA ALA A 25 30.46 -12.99 3.44
C ALA A 25 30.39 -12.29 2.07
N ASP A 26 29.23 -12.35 1.39
CA ASP A 26 29.00 -11.64 0.13
C ASP A 26 29.09 -10.12 0.30
N GLU A 27 28.49 -9.60 1.37
CA GLU A 27 28.48 -8.18 1.69
C GLU A 27 29.87 -7.66 2.10
N VAL A 28 30.68 -8.48 2.76
CA VAL A 28 32.11 -8.21 3.01
C VAL A 28 32.89 -8.18 1.69
N GLU A 29 32.66 -9.14 0.79
CA GLU A 29 33.37 -9.18 -0.51
C GLU A 29 32.99 -7.98 -1.39
N ARG A 30 31.73 -7.49 -1.35
CA ARG A 30 31.34 -6.22 -1.99
C ARG A 30 32.18 -5.05 -1.50
N ARG A 31 32.43 -4.96 -0.19
CA ARG A 31 33.22 -3.88 0.43
C ARG A 31 34.70 -3.99 0.06
N ARG A 32 35.23 -5.21 0.00
CA ARG A 32 36.58 -5.48 -0.52
C ARG A 32 36.73 -5.05 -1.97
N LEU A 33 35.77 -5.40 -2.83
CA LEU A 33 35.77 -4.99 -4.23
C LEU A 33 35.74 -3.45 -4.35
N ARG A 34 34.85 -2.79 -3.60
CA ARG A 34 34.75 -1.32 -3.58
C ARG A 34 36.00 -0.65 -3.05
N GLY A 35 36.63 -1.19 -2.00
CA GLY A 35 37.91 -0.69 -1.49
C GLY A 35 39.04 -0.79 -2.52
N ARG A 36 38.98 -1.77 -3.43
CA ARG A 36 39.94 -1.94 -4.54
C ARG A 36 39.64 -1.07 -5.76
N GLU A 37 38.36 -0.92 -6.12
CA GLU A 37 37.92 -0.24 -7.33
C GLU A 37 37.78 1.28 -7.14
N GLU A 38 37.30 1.74 -5.98
CA GLU A 38 37.13 3.15 -5.69
C GLU A 38 38.48 3.81 -5.33
N ALA A 39 38.75 5.00 -5.87
CA ALA A 39 39.95 5.76 -5.53
C ALA A 39 39.85 6.31 -4.10
N ILE A 40 40.47 5.62 -3.14
CA ILE A 40 40.55 6.01 -1.74
C ILE A 40 42.02 6.26 -1.38
N ARG A 41 42.35 7.48 -0.98
CA ARG A 41 43.70 7.85 -0.53
C ARG A 41 43.79 7.71 0.98
N ILE A 42 44.79 6.97 1.48
CA ILE A 42 45.00 6.76 2.92
C ILE A 42 46.20 7.56 3.41
N GLU A 43 46.01 8.29 4.50
CA GLU A 43 47.03 9.06 5.22
C GLU A 43 47.17 8.54 6.66
N PRO A 44 48.38 8.19 7.14
CA PRO A 44 48.58 7.77 8.53
C PRO A 44 48.54 8.97 9.48
N LEU A 45 47.75 8.87 10.56
CA LEU A 45 47.68 9.88 11.61
C LEU A 45 48.70 9.64 12.72
N ASP A 46 48.94 8.37 13.06
CA ASP A 46 49.98 7.95 14.01
C ASP A 46 51.23 7.45 13.27
N ARG A 47 52.42 7.96 13.62
CA ARG A 47 53.70 7.54 13.03
C ARG A 47 54.46 6.49 13.84
N ALA A 48 53.95 6.11 15.02
CA ALA A 48 54.67 5.26 15.97
C ALA A 48 54.70 3.77 15.55
N ASP A 49 53.62 3.26 14.97
CA ASP A 49 53.54 1.90 14.43
C ASP A 49 53.16 1.96 12.94
N ALA A 50 53.85 1.15 12.13
CA ALA A 50 53.70 1.16 10.69
C ALA A 50 52.39 0.51 10.21
N PHE A 51 51.76 -0.36 11.01
CA PHE A 51 50.62 -1.17 10.59
C PHE A 51 49.40 -1.01 11.49
N TYR A 52 49.60 -0.73 12.78
CA TYR A 52 48.53 -0.49 13.75
C TYR A 52 48.44 0.99 14.10
N GLY A 53 47.23 1.56 14.17
CA GLY A 53 47.11 3.01 14.32
C GLY A 53 45.82 3.60 13.74
N ALA A 54 45.71 4.91 13.87
CA ALA A 54 44.69 5.69 13.18
C ALA A 54 45.17 6.14 11.79
N PHE A 55 44.27 6.08 10.82
CA PHE A 55 44.46 6.50 9.44
C PHE A 55 43.29 7.38 9.01
N LEU A 56 43.50 8.24 8.03
CA LEU A 56 42.49 9.05 7.38
C LEU A 56 42.29 8.58 5.95
N ALA A 57 41.07 8.13 5.63
CA ALA A 57 40.68 7.60 4.33
C ALA A 57 39.87 8.63 3.54
N HIS A 58 40.49 9.26 2.55
CA HIS A 58 39.87 10.25 1.67
C HIS A 58 39.14 9.55 0.52
N SER A 59 37.82 9.74 0.44
CA SER A 59 36.99 9.23 -0.63
C SER A 59 36.99 10.16 -1.83
N SER A 60 36.70 9.63 -3.02
CA SER A 60 36.57 10.38 -4.28
C SER A 60 35.58 11.56 -4.23
N GLY A 61 34.57 11.50 -3.35
CA GLY A 61 33.59 12.58 -3.13
C GLY A 61 34.05 13.69 -2.17
N GLY A 62 35.34 13.80 -1.84
CA GLY A 62 35.89 14.86 -0.99
C GLY A 62 35.73 14.66 0.52
N ARG A 63 34.99 13.64 0.96
CA ARG A 63 34.84 13.29 2.39
C ARG A 63 36.01 12.43 2.88
N ALA A 64 36.44 12.66 4.10
CA ALA A 64 37.47 11.88 4.78
C ALA A 64 36.90 11.17 6.00
N TYR A 65 37.36 9.94 6.25
CA TYR A 65 36.88 9.08 7.34
C TYR A 65 38.06 8.51 8.11
N ARG A 66 37.99 8.54 9.44
CA ARG A 66 38.99 7.92 10.32
C ARG A 66 38.83 6.40 10.29
N VAL A 67 39.93 5.69 10.15
CA VAL A 67 40.04 4.23 10.21
C VAL A 67 41.03 3.86 11.31
N GLU A 68 40.61 3.05 12.27
CA GLU A 68 41.47 2.53 13.34
C GLU A 68 41.74 1.05 13.10
N ILE A 69 43.02 0.70 12.92
CA ILE A 69 43.48 -0.69 12.75
C ILE A 69 44.08 -1.17 14.07
N ARG A 70 43.44 -2.17 14.70
CA ARG A 70 43.82 -2.69 16.05
C ARG A 70 44.45 -4.07 15.97
N SER A 71 43.91 -4.94 15.12
CA SER A 71 44.45 -6.26 14.80
C SER A 71 44.17 -6.58 13.33
N LEU A 72 44.43 -7.79 12.83
CA LEU A 72 44.02 -8.16 11.47
C LEU A 72 42.50 -8.29 11.29
N THR A 73 41.77 -8.49 12.39
CA THR A 73 40.32 -8.73 12.40
C THR A 73 39.54 -7.65 13.16
N GLY A 74 40.22 -6.91 14.04
CA GLY A 74 39.66 -5.83 14.85
C GLY A 74 39.99 -4.47 14.27
N HIS A 75 39.00 -3.86 13.62
CA HIS A 75 39.11 -2.54 13.00
C HIS A 75 37.88 -1.70 13.32
N SER A 76 37.97 -0.39 13.14
CA SER A 76 36.78 0.44 13.03
C SER A 76 36.95 1.56 12.02
N CYS A 77 35.82 2.08 11.55
CA CYS A 77 35.78 3.29 10.77
C CYS A 77 34.60 4.16 11.22
N ASP A 78 34.79 5.48 11.17
CA ASP A 78 33.78 6.49 11.51
C ASP A 78 32.79 6.74 10.36
N CYS A 79 32.91 6.02 9.24
CA CYS A 79 32.01 6.19 8.11
C CYS A 79 30.60 5.61 8.38
N PRO A 80 29.54 6.19 7.78
CA PRO A 80 28.17 5.74 8.01
C PRO A 80 27.92 4.26 7.74
N ASP A 81 28.58 3.68 6.73
CA ASP A 81 28.46 2.25 6.41
C ASP A 81 28.97 1.37 7.56
N HIS A 82 30.19 1.61 8.05
CA HIS A 82 30.78 0.83 9.13
C HIS A 82 29.99 0.93 10.44
N ARG A 83 29.45 2.11 10.73
CA ARG A 83 28.69 2.39 11.96
C ARG A 83 27.41 1.58 12.08
N VAL A 84 26.75 1.26 10.96
CA VAL A 84 25.45 0.59 10.96
C VAL A 84 25.52 -0.87 10.48
N ASN A 85 26.53 -1.24 9.70
CA ASN A 85 26.50 -2.52 9.00
C ASN A 85 26.76 -3.77 9.86
N GLY A 86 27.43 -3.61 11.00
CA GLY A 86 27.76 -4.71 11.91
C GLY A 86 28.60 -5.85 11.32
N LEU A 87 29.22 -5.66 10.14
CA LEU A 87 30.12 -6.65 9.50
C LEU A 87 31.54 -6.58 10.10
N GLY A 88 31.89 -5.46 10.73
CA GLY A 88 33.24 -5.18 11.23
C GLY A 88 34.21 -4.70 10.14
N THR A 89 33.69 -4.31 8.97
CA THR A 89 34.47 -3.73 7.88
C THR A 89 33.62 -2.80 7.01
N CYS A 90 34.29 -1.96 6.23
CA CYS A 90 33.71 -1.12 5.19
C CYS A 90 34.74 -0.94 4.07
N LYS A 91 34.34 -0.30 2.96
CA LYS A 91 35.28 -0.04 1.86
C LYS A 91 36.55 0.73 2.29
N HIS A 92 36.45 1.60 3.30
CA HIS A 92 37.58 2.39 3.80
C HIS A 92 38.55 1.55 4.62
N VAL A 93 38.03 0.65 5.46
CA VAL A 93 38.83 -0.35 6.19
C VAL A 93 39.56 -1.26 5.19
N GLU A 94 38.84 -1.80 4.21
CA GLU A 94 39.43 -2.70 3.21
C GLU A 94 40.49 -2.00 2.34
N ALA A 95 40.25 -0.75 1.92
CA ALA A 95 41.25 0.05 1.20
C ALA A 95 42.50 0.31 2.06
N THR A 96 42.31 0.62 3.35
CA THR A 96 43.41 0.82 4.31
C THR A 96 44.25 -0.45 4.45
N LEU A 97 43.61 -1.60 4.69
CA LEU A 97 44.28 -2.89 4.81
C LEU A 97 45.03 -3.26 3.53
N GLN A 98 44.43 -2.99 2.37
CA GLN A 98 45.08 -3.24 1.08
C GLN A 98 46.31 -2.35 0.89
N GLN A 99 46.25 -1.06 1.23
CA GLN A 99 47.40 -0.17 1.12
C GLN A 99 48.52 -0.55 2.09
N LEU A 100 48.18 -1.01 3.30
CA LEU A 100 49.15 -1.51 4.29
C LEU A 100 49.87 -2.79 3.83
N GLN A 101 49.22 -3.62 3.00
CA GLN A 101 49.84 -4.79 2.39
C GLN A 101 50.80 -4.44 1.23
N GLN A 102 50.69 -3.23 0.66
CA GLN A 102 51.53 -2.78 -0.45
C GLN A 102 52.86 -2.18 0.04
N PRO A 103 53.97 -2.38 -0.70
CA PRO A 103 55.27 -1.83 -0.33
C PRO A 103 55.27 -0.29 -0.40
N ARG A 104 55.67 0.37 0.71
CA ARG A 104 55.69 1.84 0.85
C ARG A 104 56.67 2.59 -0.07
N THR A 105 57.67 1.92 -0.65
CA THR A 105 58.66 2.52 -1.55
C THR A 105 59.07 1.56 -2.69
N ARG A 106 59.48 2.13 -3.84
CA ARG A 106 60.02 1.36 -5.00
C ARG A 106 61.21 0.46 -4.61
N ALA A 107 61.97 0.82 -3.57
CA ALA A 107 63.13 0.08 -3.07
C ALA A 107 62.79 -1.14 -2.18
N LYS A 108 61.56 -1.26 -1.64
CA LYS A 108 61.13 -2.36 -0.76
C LYS A 108 60.13 -3.33 -1.41
N ARG A 109 60.21 -3.47 -2.74
CA ARG A 109 59.22 -4.16 -3.60
C ARG A 109 59.00 -5.65 -3.25
N PHE A 110 59.92 -6.28 -2.51
CA PHE A 110 59.86 -7.71 -2.13
C PHE A 110 59.47 -7.99 -0.66
N GLY A 111 59.23 -6.96 0.18
CA GLY A 111 59.08 -7.14 1.64
C GLY A 111 57.73 -6.78 2.28
N GLY A 112 56.89 -5.96 1.63
CA GLY A 112 55.68 -5.40 2.25
C GLY A 112 54.67 -6.44 2.78
N LYS A 113 54.34 -7.44 1.94
CA LYS A 113 53.41 -8.52 2.32
C LYS A 113 53.97 -9.41 3.44
N ARG A 114 55.27 -9.72 3.41
CA ARG A 114 55.95 -10.50 4.47
C ARG A 114 56.02 -9.74 5.79
N LEU A 115 56.27 -8.43 5.75
CA LEU A 115 56.27 -7.57 6.94
C LEU A 115 54.87 -7.44 7.55
N PHE A 116 53.83 -7.30 6.72
CA PHE A 116 52.45 -7.31 7.17
C PHE A 116 52.05 -8.66 7.80
N GLN A 117 52.46 -9.77 7.19
CA GLN A 117 52.26 -11.11 7.77
C GLN A 117 53.04 -11.31 9.08
N LYS A 118 54.27 -10.76 9.19
CA LYS A 118 55.03 -10.79 10.44
C LYS A 118 54.36 -9.95 11.52
N ALA A 119 53.91 -8.74 11.18
CA ALA A 119 53.16 -7.86 12.08
C ALA A 119 51.88 -8.55 12.59
N ALA A 120 51.16 -9.24 11.70
CA ALA A 120 49.98 -10.02 12.05
C ALA A 120 50.23 -11.12 13.09
N VAL A 121 51.39 -11.77 13.06
CA VAL A 121 51.78 -12.80 14.03
C VAL A 121 52.25 -12.18 15.34
N THR A 122 52.98 -11.06 15.29
CA THR A 122 53.43 -10.36 16.51
C THR A 122 52.30 -9.62 17.23
N GLY A 123 51.25 -9.23 16.51
CA GLY A 123 50.12 -8.47 17.03
C GLY A 123 50.46 -7.02 17.40
N ASN A 124 49.43 -6.27 17.82
CA ASN A 124 49.61 -4.95 18.41
C ASN A 124 50.25 -5.10 19.80
N SER A 125 51.19 -4.21 20.13
CA SER A 125 51.87 -4.20 21.43
C SER A 125 51.15 -3.35 22.49
N GLY A 126 50.21 -2.51 22.06
CA GLY A 126 49.35 -1.69 22.91
C GLY A 126 48.09 -2.43 23.39
N ILE A 127 47.50 -1.92 24.47
CA ILE A 127 46.18 -2.27 24.98
C ILE A 127 45.16 -1.36 24.29
N GLU A 128 44.11 -1.96 23.75
CA GLU A 128 43.09 -1.26 22.97
C GLU A 128 41.75 -1.32 23.68
N ILE A 129 41.12 -0.18 23.89
CA ILE A 129 39.76 -0.08 24.44
C ILE A 129 38.88 0.54 23.36
N PHE A 130 37.82 -0.17 22.96
CA PHE A 130 37.00 0.24 21.82
C PHE A 130 35.57 -0.25 21.94
N LEU A 131 34.69 0.35 21.14
CA LEU A 131 33.32 -0.11 20.99
C LEU A 131 33.27 -1.27 19.99
N ASP A 132 32.91 -2.47 20.45
CA ASP A 132 32.51 -3.53 19.54
C ASP A 132 31.13 -3.20 18.96
N ARG A 133 31.10 -2.91 17.66
CA ARG A 133 29.86 -2.57 16.95
C ARG A 133 28.92 -3.76 16.76
N ARG A 134 29.37 -5.00 17.01
CA ARG A 134 28.52 -6.20 16.91
C ARG A 134 27.68 -6.41 18.16
N SER A 135 28.30 -6.35 19.34
CA SER A 135 27.61 -6.41 20.63
C SER A 135 27.09 -5.04 21.12
N ASN A 136 27.57 -3.95 20.52
CA ASN A 136 27.35 -2.58 20.99
C ASN A 136 27.84 -2.37 22.43
N GLN A 137 28.93 -3.05 22.80
CA GLN A 137 29.56 -2.96 24.11
C GLN A 137 31.00 -2.46 24.01
N VAL A 138 31.48 -1.82 25.07
CA VAL A 138 32.88 -1.40 25.17
C VAL A 138 33.71 -2.61 25.59
N TRP A 139 34.76 -2.89 24.82
CA TRP A 139 35.59 -4.07 24.99
C TRP A 139 37.07 -3.69 25.08
N ILE A 140 37.83 -4.51 25.82
CA ILE A 140 39.29 -4.38 25.95
C ILE A 140 40.01 -5.52 25.23
N LEU A 141 40.95 -5.17 24.35
CA LEU A 141 41.86 -6.12 23.71
C LEU A 141 43.25 -6.02 24.33
N TRP A 142 43.69 -7.14 24.90
CA TRP A 142 45.02 -7.30 25.46
C TRP A 142 46.04 -7.73 24.38
N PRO A 143 47.27 -7.22 24.41
CA PRO A 143 48.32 -7.64 23.46
C PRO A 143 48.72 -9.10 23.73
N GLN A 144 48.97 -9.87 22.66
CA GLN A 144 49.26 -11.33 22.75
C GLN A 144 50.49 -11.64 23.62
N ALA A 145 51.48 -10.74 23.65
CA ALA A 145 52.70 -10.87 24.46
C ALA A 145 52.55 -10.36 25.91
N SER A 146 51.33 -10.05 26.37
CA SER A 146 51.07 -9.55 27.73
C SER A 146 51.32 -10.63 28.79
N ARG A 147 52.58 -10.76 29.26
CA ARG A 147 52.91 -11.51 30.47
C ARG A 147 52.11 -10.98 31.68
N GLN A 148 51.64 -11.91 32.51
CA GLN A 148 50.84 -11.69 33.72
C GLN A 148 51.47 -10.61 34.63
N ARG A 149 50.63 -9.71 35.16
CA ARG A 149 50.92 -8.56 36.06
C ARG A 149 51.69 -7.38 35.45
N SER A 150 50.96 -6.47 34.78
CA SER A 150 51.48 -5.13 34.42
C SER A 150 50.71 -4.04 35.17
N LYS A 151 51.37 -2.90 35.45
CA LYS A 151 50.71 -1.72 36.07
C LYS A 151 49.47 -1.26 35.29
N ALA A 152 49.50 -1.39 33.96
CA ALA A 152 48.35 -1.11 33.11
C ALA A 152 47.19 -2.10 33.33
N ARG A 153 47.49 -3.39 33.56
CA ARG A 153 46.45 -4.39 33.85
C ARG A 153 45.79 -4.15 35.19
N SER A 154 46.56 -3.86 36.24
CA SER A 154 46.01 -3.52 37.56
C SER A 154 45.14 -2.25 37.55
N LEU A 155 45.47 -1.28 36.70
CA LEU A 155 44.66 -0.07 36.50
C LEU A 155 43.32 -0.36 35.83
N LEU A 156 43.30 -1.24 34.83
CA LEU A 156 42.13 -1.45 33.96
C LEU A 156 41.19 -2.56 34.46
N MET A 157 41.69 -3.58 35.16
CA MET A 157 40.86 -4.70 35.65
C MET A 157 39.62 -4.30 36.46
N PRO A 158 39.62 -3.24 37.30
CA PRO A 158 38.41 -2.81 38.00
C PRO A 158 37.26 -2.31 37.10
N PHE A 159 37.54 -2.03 35.83
CA PHE A 159 36.57 -1.51 34.87
C PHE A 159 36.01 -2.59 33.93
N PHE A 160 36.68 -3.74 33.77
CA PHE A 160 36.30 -4.77 32.82
C PHE A 160 36.03 -6.11 33.51
N ASP A 161 35.06 -6.87 33.00
CA ASP A 161 34.81 -8.25 33.44
C ASP A 161 35.87 -9.23 32.89
N ASP A 162 35.75 -10.50 33.26
CA ASP A 162 36.67 -11.56 32.84
C ASP A 162 36.62 -11.84 31.32
N GLU A 163 35.52 -11.48 30.67
CA GLU A 163 35.32 -11.58 29.21
C GLU A 163 35.86 -10.36 28.45
N GLY A 164 36.26 -9.30 29.18
CA GLY A 164 36.80 -8.06 28.64
C GLY A 164 35.74 -7.01 28.30
N ASN A 165 34.49 -7.18 28.70
CA ASN A 165 33.46 -6.15 28.54
C ASN A 165 33.52 -5.12 29.67
N LEU A 166 33.15 -3.88 29.38
CA LEU A 166 33.05 -2.84 30.41
C LEU A 166 31.98 -3.21 31.44
N SER A 167 32.36 -3.25 32.70
CA SER A 167 31.51 -3.60 33.83
C SER A 167 30.79 -2.37 34.40
N GLY A 168 29.46 -2.45 34.54
CA GLY A 168 28.60 -1.37 35.06
C GLY A 168 28.11 -0.38 33.99
N ASP A 169 27.51 0.73 34.43
CA ASP A 169 26.97 1.76 33.52
C ASP A 169 28.11 2.46 32.75
N PRO A 170 28.12 2.42 31.41
CA PRO A 170 29.09 3.13 30.59
C PRO A 170 29.17 4.64 30.88
N LEU A 171 28.05 5.29 31.25
CA LEU A 171 28.00 6.73 31.54
C LEU A 171 28.84 7.12 32.74
N ASP A 172 28.95 6.24 33.74
CA ASP A 172 29.79 6.48 34.92
C ASP A 172 31.20 5.93 34.73
N LYS A 173 31.31 4.74 34.14
CA LYS A 173 32.54 3.94 34.10
C LYS A 173 33.53 4.45 33.07
N LEU A 174 33.09 4.91 31.90
CA LEU A 174 34.00 5.44 30.87
C LEU A 174 34.67 6.74 31.31
N PRO A 175 33.97 7.77 31.82
CA PRO A 175 34.63 8.96 32.34
C PRO A 175 35.59 8.66 33.51
N ALA A 176 35.22 7.72 34.39
CA ALA A 176 36.09 7.28 35.47
C ALA A 176 37.36 6.58 34.95
N LEU A 177 37.22 5.73 33.93
CA LEU A 177 38.32 5.07 33.24
C LEU A 177 39.25 6.09 32.55
N GLU A 178 38.70 7.07 31.86
CA GLU A 178 39.47 8.15 31.23
C GLU A 178 40.27 8.95 32.24
N ARG A 179 39.66 9.33 33.38
CA ARG A 179 40.35 10.01 34.48
C ARG A 179 41.47 9.14 35.07
N ALA A 180 41.21 7.85 35.30
CA ALA A 180 42.21 6.91 35.82
C ALA A 180 43.41 6.76 34.88
N ILE A 181 43.16 6.69 33.57
CA ILE A 181 44.21 6.65 32.55
C ILE A 181 44.96 7.99 32.52
N ALA A 182 44.27 9.13 32.54
CA ALA A 182 44.89 10.45 32.53
C ALA A 182 45.84 10.68 33.73
N ALA A 183 45.45 10.21 34.92
CA ALA A 183 46.25 10.29 36.15
C ALA A 183 47.45 9.33 36.19
N SER A 184 47.55 8.39 35.25
CA SER A 184 48.60 7.37 35.23
C SER A 184 49.94 7.87 34.68
N PRO A 185 51.08 7.25 35.05
CA PRO A 185 52.40 7.59 34.50
C PRO A 185 52.43 7.53 32.96
N ALA A 186 53.23 8.37 32.32
CA ALA A 186 53.33 8.44 30.86
C ALA A 186 53.68 7.10 30.20
N SER A 187 54.46 6.25 30.90
CA SER A 187 54.80 4.90 30.45
C SER A 187 53.60 3.94 30.39
N VAL A 188 52.58 4.14 31.24
CA VAL A 188 51.32 3.38 31.23
C VAL A 188 50.39 3.97 30.17
N ARG A 189 50.23 5.29 30.16
CA ARG A 189 49.37 6.00 29.19
C ARG A 189 49.72 5.69 27.74
N ARG A 190 51.02 5.68 27.38
CA ARG A 190 51.48 5.36 26.02
C ARG A 190 51.16 3.94 25.56
N ARG A 191 50.84 3.03 26.48
CA ARG A 191 50.47 1.65 26.17
C ARG A 191 48.97 1.45 25.99
N ILE A 192 48.14 2.43 26.33
CA ILE A 192 46.68 2.31 26.29
C ILE A 192 46.15 3.25 25.20
N ARG A 193 45.37 2.71 24.27
CA ARG A 193 44.66 3.48 23.25
C ARG A 193 43.16 3.34 23.46
N LEU A 194 42.48 4.46 23.71
CA LEU A 194 41.03 4.54 23.63
C LEU A 194 40.62 4.91 22.21
N SER A 195 39.68 4.15 21.65
CA SER A 195 39.07 4.47 20.37
C SER A 195 38.36 5.82 20.44
N LYS A 196 38.53 6.63 19.39
CA LYS A 196 37.81 7.91 19.28
C LYS A 196 36.32 7.76 19.02
N GLU A 197 35.86 6.54 18.71
CA GLU A 197 34.45 6.23 18.53
C GLU A 197 33.67 6.05 19.85
N LEU A 198 34.37 5.92 20.99
CA LEU A 198 33.74 5.78 22.31
C LEU A 198 33.00 7.06 22.71
N GLN A 199 33.61 8.22 22.51
CA GLN A 199 33.03 9.49 22.93
C GLN A 199 31.72 9.83 22.21
N PRO A 200 31.63 9.79 20.86
CA PRO A 200 30.37 10.02 20.15
C PRO A 200 29.29 8.98 20.51
N TRP A 201 29.69 7.74 20.82
CA TRP A 201 28.74 6.72 21.27
C TRP A 201 28.22 7.01 22.68
N LEU A 202 29.10 7.45 23.59
CA LEU A 202 28.75 7.81 24.96
C LEU A 202 27.81 9.02 24.98
N GLU A 203 28.07 10.03 24.15
CA GLU A 203 27.18 11.18 23.97
C GLU A 203 25.77 10.77 23.57
N ILE A 204 25.62 9.77 22.68
CA ILE A 204 24.31 9.22 22.30
C ILE A 204 23.63 8.53 23.48
N GLN A 205 24.37 7.75 24.29
CA GLN A 205 23.80 7.12 25.48
C GLN A 205 23.37 8.16 26.51
N ASP A 206 24.18 9.18 26.73
CA ASP A 206 23.92 10.24 27.70
C ASP A 206 22.68 11.04 27.31
N HIS A 207 22.56 11.40 26.03
CA HIS A 207 21.37 12.08 25.50
C HIS A 207 20.09 11.27 25.72
N ARG A 208 20.14 9.94 25.53
CA ARG A 208 18.97 9.07 25.77
C ARG A 208 18.62 9.01 27.26
N ALA A 209 19.61 8.90 28.13
CA ALA A 209 19.40 8.89 29.58
C ALA A 209 18.88 10.25 30.09
N GLU A 210 19.42 11.37 29.58
CA GLU A 210 18.96 12.73 29.86
C GLU A 210 17.51 12.93 29.44
N GLN A 211 17.11 12.44 28.27
CA GLN A 211 15.73 12.51 27.78
C GLN A 211 14.73 11.82 28.72
N ILE A 212 15.05 10.60 29.16
CA ILE A 212 14.20 9.84 30.10
C ILE A 212 14.08 10.58 31.44
N ARG A 213 15.21 11.03 32.00
CA ARG A 213 15.24 11.77 33.27
C ARG A 213 14.48 13.09 33.19
N THR A 214 14.68 13.85 32.12
CA THR A 214 14.01 15.16 31.91
C THR A 214 12.50 14.98 31.80
N ARG A 215 12.04 13.94 31.07
CA ARG A 215 10.62 13.62 30.99
C ARG A 215 10.01 13.30 32.35
N GLN A 216 10.64 12.39 33.10
CA GLN A 216 10.17 12.01 34.44
C GLN A 216 10.10 13.20 35.39
N HIS A 217 11.13 14.05 35.38
CA HIS A 217 11.15 15.26 36.20
C HIS A 217 10.06 16.25 35.78
N PHE A 218 9.83 16.45 34.48
CA PHE A 218 8.78 17.31 33.98
C PHE A 218 7.38 16.77 34.35
N GLU A 219 7.12 15.49 34.14
CA GLU A 219 5.86 14.84 34.52
C GLU A 219 5.60 14.94 36.04
N ALA A 220 6.62 14.76 36.87
CA ALA A 220 6.52 14.96 38.32
C ALA A 220 6.24 16.43 38.69
N ALA A 221 6.86 17.39 37.99
CA ALA A 221 6.62 18.81 38.21
C ALA A 221 5.19 19.22 37.79
N VAL A 222 4.66 18.65 36.72
CA VAL A 222 3.26 18.83 36.29
C VAL A 222 2.31 18.26 37.35
N ALA A 223 2.56 17.04 37.84
CA ALA A 223 1.77 16.44 38.91
C ALA A 223 1.78 17.26 40.22
N ALA A 224 2.90 17.95 40.50
CA ALA A 224 3.04 18.85 41.64
C ALA A 224 2.49 20.27 41.40
N GLY A 225 1.89 20.55 40.23
CA GLY A 225 1.36 21.88 39.87
C GLY A 225 2.43 22.96 39.65
N LYS A 226 3.71 22.59 39.54
CA LYS A 226 4.83 23.51 39.29
C LYS A 226 5.01 23.81 37.81
N GLU A 227 4.55 22.90 36.96
CA GLU A 227 4.60 23.00 35.50
C GLU A 227 3.21 22.82 34.90
N SER A 228 2.99 23.42 33.72
CA SER A 228 1.74 23.29 32.98
C SER A 228 1.95 22.62 31.62
N LEU A 229 0.96 21.83 31.21
CA LEU A 229 0.88 21.25 29.87
C LEU A 229 0.32 22.24 28.83
N ASP A 230 -0.20 23.39 29.28
CA ASP A 230 -0.75 24.43 28.41
C ASP A 230 0.38 25.32 27.87
N VAL A 231 0.99 24.85 26.79
CA VAL A 231 2.08 25.56 26.10
C VAL A 231 1.63 26.33 24.86
N THR A 232 0.34 26.25 24.51
CA THR A 232 -0.25 26.88 23.33
C THR A 232 -1.33 27.89 23.71
N LYS A 233 -1.65 28.81 22.78
CA LYS A 233 -2.72 29.82 22.95
C LYS A 233 -4.11 29.22 23.23
N MET A 234 -4.32 28.00 22.76
CA MET A 234 -5.55 27.23 22.96
C MET A 234 -5.20 25.94 23.69
N PRO A 235 -6.07 25.43 24.57
CA PRO A 235 -5.80 24.20 25.30
C PRO A 235 -5.69 23.01 24.35
N LEU A 236 -4.72 22.14 24.64
CA LEU A 236 -4.57 20.86 23.96
C LEU A 236 -5.44 19.81 24.64
N TYR A 237 -5.90 18.85 23.85
CA TYR A 237 -6.61 17.69 24.41
C TYR A 237 -5.61 16.70 24.99
N ALA A 238 -6.06 15.84 25.90
CA ALA A 238 -5.18 14.88 26.61
C ALA A 238 -4.28 14.07 25.67
N TYR A 239 -4.83 13.48 24.60
CA TYR A 239 -4.01 12.75 23.63
C TYR A 239 -3.05 13.69 22.86
N GLN A 240 -3.44 14.94 22.58
CA GLN A 240 -2.52 15.89 21.93
C GLN A 240 -1.38 16.31 22.86
N GLN A 241 -1.63 16.42 24.17
CA GLN A 241 -0.60 16.63 25.18
C GLN A 241 0.36 15.43 25.20
N GLU A 242 -0.14 14.21 25.20
CA GLU A 242 0.71 13.01 25.13
C GLU A 242 1.58 13.01 23.86
N GLY A 243 1.03 13.37 22.70
CA GLY A 243 1.82 13.43 21.48
C GLY A 243 2.82 14.58 21.44
N MET A 244 2.50 15.73 22.05
CA MET A 244 3.47 16.79 22.31
C MET A 244 4.63 16.29 23.17
N LEU A 245 4.32 15.60 24.29
CA LEU A 245 5.33 15.04 25.20
C LEU A 245 6.18 13.99 24.49
N HIS A 246 5.57 13.10 23.70
CA HIS A 246 6.28 12.11 22.89
C HIS A 246 7.28 12.76 21.95
N LEU A 247 6.87 13.78 21.20
CA LEU A 247 7.77 14.51 20.30
C LEU A 247 8.90 15.22 21.07
N ALA A 248 8.58 15.96 22.14
CA ALA A 248 9.56 16.74 22.89
C ALA A 248 10.61 15.85 23.58
N PHE A 249 10.20 14.74 24.20
CA PHE A 249 11.08 13.94 25.05
C PHE A 249 11.75 12.75 24.34
N THR A 250 11.24 12.29 23.20
CA THR A 250 11.92 11.24 22.40
C THR A 250 13.08 11.82 21.58
N GLY A 251 13.08 13.14 21.35
CA GLY A 251 14.11 13.83 20.56
C GLY A 251 13.91 13.67 19.05
N ARG A 252 14.09 12.45 18.55
CA ARG A 252 13.86 12.08 17.16
C ARG A 252 12.70 11.09 17.08
N ALA A 253 11.51 11.58 16.74
CA ALA A 253 10.25 10.88 16.93
C ALA A 253 9.41 10.79 15.66
N LEU A 254 8.63 9.70 15.55
CA LEU A 254 7.60 9.47 14.55
C LEU A 254 6.22 9.63 15.20
N LEU A 255 5.44 10.62 14.74
CA LEU A 255 4.03 10.75 15.08
C LEU A 255 3.20 10.22 13.91
N ALA A 256 2.72 8.99 14.08
CA ALA A 256 1.97 8.20 13.11
C ALA A 256 0.45 8.16 13.38
N ASP A 257 -0.05 9.13 14.15
CA ASP A 257 -1.47 9.36 14.42
C ASP A 257 -2.30 9.42 13.14
N GLU A 258 -3.52 8.90 13.21
CA GLU A 258 -4.49 8.96 12.11
C GLU A 258 -4.73 10.41 11.61
N MET A 259 -5.14 10.53 10.36
CA MET A 259 -5.40 11.82 9.73
C MET A 259 -6.56 12.56 10.41
N GLY A 260 -6.35 13.82 10.75
CA GLY A 260 -7.36 14.65 11.41
C GLY A 260 -7.23 14.76 12.94
N LEU A 261 -6.30 14.03 13.57
CA LEU A 261 -6.03 14.11 15.01
C LEU A 261 -5.17 15.33 15.44
N GLY A 262 -4.79 16.20 14.50
CA GLY A 262 -4.07 17.44 14.78
C GLY A 262 -2.56 17.27 15.01
N LYS A 263 -1.87 16.52 14.15
CA LYS A 263 -0.40 16.34 14.23
C LYS A 263 0.37 17.67 14.19
N THR A 264 -0.09 18.62 13.38
CA THR A 264 0.52 19.97 13.26
C THR A 264 0.53 20.70 14.60
N VAL A 265 -0.62 20.75 15.30
CA VAL A 265 -0.69 21.44 16.60
C VAL A 265 0.16 20.73 17.66
N GLN A 266 0.22 19.40 17.66
CA GLN A 266 1.09 18.63 18.56
C GLN A 266 2.58 18.97 18.33
N ALA A 267 3.00 19.12 17.07
CA ALA A 267 4.37 19.49 16.74
C ALA A 267 4.70 20.95 17.11
N VAL A 268 3.78 21.90 16.87
CA VAL A 268 3.93 23.31 17.29
C VAL A 268 4.03 23.41 18.82
N ALA A 269 3.18 22.67 19.54
CA ALA A 269 3.22 22.59 20.98
C ALA A 269 4.55 22.01 21.48
N ALA A 270 5.05 20.92 20.86
CA ALA A 270 6.32 20.31 21.23
C ALA A 270 7.49 21.29 21.05
N CYS A 271 7.52 22.04 19.94
CA CYS A 271 8.52 23.09 19.74
C CYS A 271 8.41 24.22 20.78
N THR A 272 7.19 24.60 21.17
CA THR A 272 6.99 25.65 22.18
C THR A 272 7.47 25.17 23.55
N LEU A 273 7.18 23.92 23.92
CA LEU A 273 7.70 23.28 25.12
C LEU A 273 9.23 23.19 25.10
N LEU A 274 9.83 22.72 24.00
CA LEU A 274 11.29 22.65 23.85
C LEU A 274 11.96 24.02 23.91
N ARG A 275 11.30 25.09 23.43
CA ARG A 275 11.82 26.47 23.56
C ARG A 275 11.92 26.85 25.02
N ARG A 276 10.91 26.52 25.82
CA ARG A 276 10.86 26.81 27.26
C ARG A 276 11.88 25.97 28.04
N LEU A 277 11.96 24.67 27.78
CA LEU A 277 12.80 23.73 28.53
C LEU A 277 14.27 23.74 28.11
N HIS A 278 14.54 23.82 26.80
CA HIS A 278 15.87 23.63 26.23
C HIS A 278 16.37 24.83 25.41
N GLY A 279 15.62 25.94 25.36
CA GLY A 279 16.07 27.17 24.73
C GLY A 279 16.29 27.05 23.22
N ILE A 280 15.62 26.11 22.53
CA ILE A 280 15.71 26.00 21.07
C ILE A 280 15.29 27.32 20.41
N ARG A 281 15.87 27.62 19.25
CA ARG A 281 15.69 28.92 18.58
C ARG A 281 15.22 28.79 17.14
N ARG A 282 15.59 27.71 16.45
CA ARG A 282 15.37 27.56 15.00
C ARG A 282 14.75 26.21 14.68
N VAL A 283 13.57 26.24 14.06
CA VAL A 283 12.80 25.07 13.65
C VAL A 283 12.60 25.11 12.14
N LEU A 284 13.09 24.08 11.44
CA LEU A 284 12.84 23.91 10.01
C LEU A 284 11.67 22.95 9.80
N VAL A 285 10.57 23.45 9.23
CA VAL A 285 9.45 22.63 8.76
C VAL A 285 9.62 22.36 7.27
N VAL A 286 9.63 21.09 6.90
CA VAL A 286 9.63 20.62 5.51
C VAL A 286 8.30 19.95 5.23
N ALA A 287 7.47 20.60 4.41
CA ALA A 287 6.14 20.13 4.07
C ALA A 287 5.90 20.22 2.55
N PRO A 288 4.90 19.54 1.98
CA PRO A 288 4.49 19.79 0.60
C PRO A 288 4.24 21.28 0.34
N ALA A 289 4.52 21.77 -0.86
CA ALA A 289 4.42 23.19 -1.18
C ALA A 289 3.03 23.78 -0.91
N SER A 290 1.96 22.97 -1.03
CA SER A 290 0.58 23.35 -0.72
C SER A 290 0.31 23.56 0.77
N LEU A 291 1.13 23.02 1.67
CA LEU A 291 0.90 23.07 3.12
C LEU A 291 1.58 24.26 3.81
N LYS A 292 2.52 24.94 3.16
CA LYS A 292 3.31 25.99 3.83
C LYS A 292 2.45 27.12 4.40
N ALA A 293 1.41 27.52 3.66
CA ALA A 293 0.45 28.53 4.10
C ALA A 293 -0.40 28.07 5.29
N GLU A 294 -0.82 26.79 5.29
CA GLU A 294 -1.57 26.22 6.41
C GLU A 294 -0.69 26.14 7.66
N TRP A 295 0.58 25.74 7.53
CA TRP A 295 1.53 25.73 8.64
C TRP A 295 1.71 27.13 9.27
N GLU A 296 1.87 28.17 8.44
CA GLU A 296 1.94 29.56 8.90
C GLU A 296 0.69 29.97 9.69
N GLU A 297 -0.51 29.65 9.18
CA GLU A 297 -1.78 29.92 9.86
C GLU A 297 -1.91 29.16 11.20
N GLN A 298 -1.55 27.88 11.22
CA GLN A 298 -1.60 27.05 12.43
C GLN A 298 -0.59 27.52 13.49
N ILE A 299 0.62 27.92 13.07
CA ILE A 299 1.62 28.48 13.99
C ILE A 299 1.09 29.78 14.62
N ALA A 300 0.52 30.68 13.82
CA ALA A 300 -0.04 31.95 14.31
C ALA A 300 -1.24 31.73 15.26
N LYS A 301 -2.08 30.73 14.96
CA LYS A 301 -3.24 30.36 15.76
C LYS A 301 -2.86 29.79 17.13
N PHE A 302 -1.85 28.91 17.19
CA PHE A 302 -1.52 28.16 18.40
C PHE A 302 -0.33 28.72 19.20
N SER A 303 0.46 29.64 18.63
CA SER A 303 1.65 30.20 19.28
C SER A 303 1.89 31.67 18.90
N ASP A 304 2.69 32.39 19.70
CA ASP A 304 3.21 33.74 19.40
C ASP A 304 4.56 33.72 18.68
N LEU A 305 4.98 32.54 18.20
CA LEU A 305 6.28 32.35 17.59
C LEU A 305 6.27 32.81 16.12
N PRO A 306 7.27 33.59 15.68
CA PRO A 306 7.32 34.05 14.30
C PRO A 306 7.65 32.91 13.34
N SER A 307 7.03 32.95 12.16
CA SER A 307 7.29 32.02 11.06
C SER A 307 7.65 32.75 9.76
N LEU A 308 8.49 32.11 8.94
CA LEU A 308 8.92 32.62 7.64
C LEU A 308 8.77 31.54 6.57
N ILE A 309 8.04 31.84 5.49
CA ILE A 309 7.96 30.97 4.31
C ILE A 309 9.17 31.19 3.40
N ILE A 310 9.94 30.13 3.15
CA ILE A 310 11.12 30.17 2.29
C ILE A 310 10.72 30.14 0.81
N LEU A 311 11.08 31.19 0.07
CA LEU A 311 10.72 31.41 -1.33
C LEU A 311 11.83 32.13 -2.11
N GLY A 312 11.76 32.02 -3.44
CA GLY A 312 12.63 32.78 -4.35
C GLY A 312 13.88 32.03 -4.78
N THR A 313 14.80 32.78 -5.41
CA THR A 313 16.08 32.29 -5.93
C THR A 313 17.01 31.87 -4.80
N ARG A 314 18.09 31.15 -5.11
CA ARG A 314 19.06 30.71 -4.08
C ARG A 314 19.60 31.87 -3.24
N ALA A 315 19.93 32.99 -3.87
CA ALA A 315 20.43 34.18 -3.17
C ALA A 315 19.39 34.78 -2.21
N GLN A 316 18.12 34.78 -2.59
CA GLN A 316 17.02 35.22 -1.71
C GLN A 316 16.82 34.26 -0.54
N ARG A 317 16.87 32.95 -0.79
CA ARG A 317 16.73 31.93 0.26
C ARG A 317 17.88 31.96 1.26
N LEU A 318 19.11 32.18 0.80
CA LEU A 318 20.27 32.30 1.70
C LEU A 318 20.09 33.46 2.69
N ARG A 319 19.66 34.64 2.19
CA ARG A 319 19.32 35.78 3.07
C ARG A 319 18.20 35.44 4.06
N GLN A 320 17.19 34.66 3.64
CA GLN A 320 16.11 34.22 4.52
C GLN A 320 16.60 33.24 5.60
N TYR A 321 17.57 32.38 5.29
CA TYR A 321 18.19 31.48 6.29
C TYR A 321 19.00 32.25 7.36
N GLU A 322 19.51 33.43 7.02
CA GLU A 322 20.23 34.32 7.95
C GLU A 322 19.30 35.16 8.83
N GLN A 323 18.02 35.33 8.44
CA GLN A 323 17.06 36.10 9.22
C GLN A 323 16.79 35.43 10.57
N SER A 324 16.66 36.23 11.64
CA SER A 324 16.29 35.72 12.96
C SER A 324 14.79 35.47 13.01
N THR A 325 14.38 34.21 12.95
CA THR A 325 12.98 33.76 13.05
C THR A 325 12.96 32.41 13.77
N PHE A 326 11.79 32.00 14.28
CA PHE A 326 11.67 30.72 14.98
C PHE A 326 11.33 29.57 14.03
N PHE A 327 10.24 29.68 13.26
CA PHE A 327 9.83 28.66 12.29
C PHE A 327 10.21 29.03 10.85
N TYR A 328 10.86 28.13 10.13
CA TYR A 328 11.21 28.27 8.72
C TYR A 328 10.45 27.23 7.91
N LEU A 329 9.64 27.65 6.94
CA LEU A 329 8.74 26.77 6.19
C LEU A 329 9.27 26.56 4.76
N ALA A 330 9.77 25.36 4.48
CA ALA A 330 10.33 24.96 3.19
C ALA A 330 9.59 23.76 2.59
N ASN A 331 9.78 23.51 1.29
CA ASN A 331 9.30 22.29 0.64
C ASN A 331 10.41 21.28 0.37
N TYR A 332 10.02 20.02 0.14
CA TYR A 332 10.96 18.91 -0.05
C TYR A 332 11.92 19.11 -1.23
N GLU A 333 11.45 19.73 -2.31
CA GLU A 333 12.25 19.96 -3.51
C GLU A 333 13.34 21.02 -3.29
N GLN A 334 13.06 22.04 -2.46
CA GLN A 334 14.00 23.10 -2.07
C GLN A 334 15.18 22.57 -1.26
N ILE A 335 15.00 21.49 -0.49
CA ILE A 335 16.07 20.94 0.35
C ILE A 335 17.26 20.46 -0.48
N ARG A 336 17.03 19.86 -1.65
CA ARG A 336 18.09 19.25 -2.47
C ARG A 336 19.27 20.18 -2.78
N PRO A 337 19.07 21.36 -3.38
CA PRO A 337 20.17 22.30 -3.62
C PRO A 337 20.69 22.99 -2.37
N ASP A 338 19.89 23.08 -1.31
CA ASP A 338 20.15 23.96 -0.16
C ASP A 338 20.67 23.22 1.09
N VAL A 339 20.80 21.88 1.07
CA VAL A 339 21.25 21.07 2.24
C VAL A 339 22.45 21.69 2.96
N LYS A 340 23.46 22.11 2.20
CA LYS A 340 24.69 22.69 2.77
C LYS A 340 24.39 24.00 3.50
N ASP A 341 23.70 24.92 2.83
CA ASP A 341 23.34 26.23 3.35
C ASP A 341 22.40 26.09 4.57
N ILE A 342 21.49 25.12 4.55
CA ILE A 342 20.61 24.80 5.69
C ILE A 342 21.40 24.31 6.90
N ASN A 343 22.35 23.38 6.72
CA ASN A 343 23.12 22.84 7.84
C ASN A 343 24.11 23.87 8.41
N GLU A 344 24.75 24.67 7.54
CA GLU A 344 25.82 25.60 7.94
C GLU A 344 25.29 26.98 8.37
N THR A 345 24.28 27.51 7.67
CA THR A 345 23.75 28.87 7.91
C THR A 345 22.52 28.83 8.81
N LEU A 346 21.49 28.08 8.42
CA LEU A 346 20.27 27.99 9.22
C LEU A 346 20.51 27.21 10.53
N ALA A 347 21.25 26.10 10.47
CA ALA A 347 21.59 25.22 11.60
C ALA A 347 20.39 24.96 12.54
N PRO A 348 19.33 24.30 12.06
CA PRO A 348 18.08 24.14 12.82
C PRO A 348 18.25 23.22 14.04
N ASP A 349 17.68 23.63 15.17
CA ASP A 349 17.62 22.83 16.41
C ASP A 349 16.62 21.67 16.28
N VAL A 350 15.53 21.90 15.53
CA VAL A 350 14.49 20.91 15.24
C VAL A 350 14.19 20.86 13.74
N ILE A 351 14.07 19.67 13.18
CA ILE A 351 13.55 19.45 11.83
C ILE A 351 12.20 18.73 11.91
N ILE A 352 11.17 19.31 11.29
CA ILE A 352 9.85 18.69 11.17
C ILE A 352 9.65 18.26 9.72
N LEU A 353 9.36 16.99 9.49
CA LEU A 353 8.95 16.46 8.19
C LEU A 353 7.46 16.17 8.23
N ASP A 354 6.67 16.95 7.52
CA ASP A 354 5.23 16.72 7.37
C ASP A 354 4.92 15.95 6.08
N GLU A 355 3.89 15.11 6.11
CA GLU A 355 3.53 14.18 5.03
C GLU A 355 4.77 13.38 4.55
N ALA A 356 5.45 12.74 5.52
CA ALA A 356 6.74 12.07 5.32
C ALA A 356 6.71 10.87 4.36
N GLN A 357 5.54 10.46 3.86
CA GLN A 357 5.47 9.55 2.71
C GLN A 357 6.21 10.10 1.48
N ARG A 358 6.49 11.41 1.41
CA ARG A 358 7.36 12.02 0.39
C ARG A 358 8.79 11.45 0.35
N ILE A 359 9.28 10.88 1.46
CA ILE A 359 10.62 10.26 1.54
C ILE A 359 10.58 8.73 1.60
N LYS A 360 9.43 8.11 1.27
CA LYS A 360 9.24 6.65 1.32
C LYS A 360 10.22 5.87 0.44
N ASN A 361 10.58 6.42 -0.73
CA ASN A 361 11.57 5.82 -1.60
C ASN A 361 12.98 6.35 -1.28
N TRP A 362 13.77 5.51 -0.63
CA TRP A 362 15.15 5.80 -0.20
C TRP A 362 16.10 6.13 -1.37
N GLN A 363 15.81 5.66 -2.58
CA GLN A 363 16.65 5.87 -3.77
C GLN A 363 16.51 7.28 -4.36
N THR A 364 15.49 8.02 -3.95
CA THR A 364 15.25 9.36 -4.49
C THR A 364 16.30 10.35 -4.01
N LYS A 365 16.71 11.27 -4.90
CA LYS A 365 17.62 12.36 -4.53
C LYS A 365 17.04 13.26 -3.41
N THR A 366 15.70 13.36 -3.28
CA THR A 366 15.05 14.08 -2.17
C THR A 366 15.32 13.37 -0.86
N ALA A 367 15.03 12.06 -0.77
CA ALA A 367 15.26 11.31 0.46
C ALA A 367 16.74 11.35 0.87
N ALA A 368 17.66 11.24 -0.10
CA ALA A 368 19.09 11.36 0.14
C ALA A 368 19.51 12.76 0.65
N ALA A 369 18.86 13.84 0.20
CA ALA A 369 19.12 15.19 0.66
C ALA A 369 18.57 15.44 2.07
N ILE A 370 17.32 15.02 2.33
CA ILE A 370 16.68 15.12 3.65
C ILE A 370 17.50 14.38 4.71
N LYS A 371 17.99 13.18 4.40
CA LYS A 371 18.84 12.38 5.31
C LYS A 371 20.23 12.98 5.59
N GLN A 372 20.62 14.04 4.88
CA GLN A 372 21.85 14.79 5.16
C GLN A 372 21.62 15.98 6.08
N LEU A 373 20.38 16.33 6.38
CA LEU A 373 20.09 17.40 7.33
C LEU A 373 20.47 16.98 8.75
N THR A 374 21.14 17.87 9.46
CA THR A 374 21.65 17.63 10.81
C THR A 374 20.89 18.48 11.82
N SER A 375 20.36 17.85 12.87
CA SER A 375 19.61 18.54 13.92
C SER A 375 19.52 17.66 15.18
N ARG A 376 19.43 18.28 16.36
CA ARG A 376 19.28 17.56 17.64
C ARG A 376 17.92 16.86 17.71
N TYR A 377 16.86 17.56 17.30
CA TYR A 377 15.50 17.05 17.30
C TYR A 377 15.01 16.80 15.87
N ALA A 378 14.19 15.77 15.68
CA ALA A 378 13.55 15.50 14.40
C ALA A 378 12.16 14.91 14.59
N PHE A 379 11.14 15.56 14.05
CA PHE A 379 9.76 15.10 14.13
C PHE A 379 9.30 14.67 12.74
N VAL A 380 8.84 13.44 12.63
CA VAL A 380 8.26 12.93 11.39
C VAL A 380 6.76 12.78 11.61
N LEU A 381 5.96 13.46 10.80
CA LEU A 381 4.50 13.47 10.89
C LEU A 381 3.94 12.75 9.66
N THR A 382 3.14 11.70 9.88
CA THR A 382 2.46 10.99 8.79
C THR A 382 1.19 10.32 9.30
N GLY A 383 0.11 10.31 8.50
CA GLY A 383 -1.08 9.51 8.82
C GLY A 383 -0.95 8.04 8.42
N THR A 384 -0.04 7.75 7.48
CA THR A 384 0.08 6.47 6.80
C THR A 384 1.57 6.13 6.67
N PRO A 385 2.21 5.64 7.74
CA PRO A 385 3.65 5.34 7.73
C PRO A 385 4.01 4.18 6.79
N VAL A 386 3.06 3.30 6.46
CA VAL A 386 3.17 2.24 5.45
C VAL A 386 1.96 2.32 4.53
N GLU A 387 2.19 2.42 3.22
CA GLU A 387 1.13 2.37 2.20
C GLU A 387 1.16 1.04 1.44
N ASN A 388 2.35 0.58 1.04
CA ASN A 388 2.48 -0.56 0.12
C ASN A 388 3.55 -1.57 0.52
N ARG A 389 4.66 -1.12 1.12
CA ARG A 389 5.81 -1.99 1.43
C ARG A 389 6.48 -1.56 2.73
N ILE A 390 6.96 -2.52 3.51
CA ILE A 390 7.70 -2.22 4.75
C ILE A 390 9.02 -1.46 4.50
N ASP A 391 9.57 -1.52 3.28
CA ASP A 391 10.70 -0.67 2.84
C ASP A 391 10.44 0.84 3.05
N GLU A 392 9.17 1.27 2.99
CA GLU A 392 8.75 2.66 3.19
C GLU A 392 9.05 3.11 4.62
N ILE A 393 8.83 2.25 5.62
CA ILE A 393 9.13 2.54 7.02
C ILE A 393 10.63 2.58 7.25
N TYR A 394 11.39 1.67 6.65
CA TYR A 394 12.86 1.68 6.73
C TYR A 394 13.44 3.02 6.27
N SER A 395 12.91 3.59 5.18
CA SER A 395 13.40 4.88 4.68
C SER A 395 13.14 6.02 5.67
N ILE A 396 11.97 6.02 6.31
CA ILE A 396 11.59 7.01 7.32
C ILE A 396 12.44 6.85 8.58
N THR A 397 12.56 5.62 9.10
CA THR A 397 13.31 5.36 10.33
C THR A 397 14.79 5.61 10.16
N GLN A 398 15.35 5.41 8.95
CA GLN A 398 16.75 5.76 8.68
C GLN A 398 17.01 7.27 8.87
N PHE A 399 16.02 8.14 8.69
CA PHE A 399 16.16 9.56 9.01
C PHE A 399 16.13 9.80 10.53
N LEU A 400 15.32 9.06 11.29
CA LEU A 400 15.19 9.19 12.74
C LEU A 400 16.39 8.57 13.48
N ASP A 401 16.64 7.28 13.25
CA ASP A 401 17.76 6.54 13.81
C ASP A 401 18.30 5.52 12.77
N PRO A 402 19.46 5.81 12.14
CA PRO A 402 20.11 4.88 11.20
C PRO A 402 20.53 3.53 11.81
N HIS A 403 20.66 3.43 13.13
CA HIS A 403 21.09 2.22 13.82
C HIS A 403 19.95 1.25 14.09
N LEU A 404 18.70 1.71 14.05
CA LEU A 404 17.53 0.93 14.47
C LEU A 404 17.37 -0.39 13.70
N PHE A 405 17.50 -0.33 12.39
CA PHE A 405 17.38 -1.49 11.49
C PHE A 405 18.69 -1.82 10.77
N GLY A 406 19.75 -1.04 11.00
CA GLY A 406 21.01 -1.17 10.30
C GLY A 406 20.88 -0.94 8.79
N PRO A 407 21.73 -1.56 7.96
CA PRO A 407 21.72 -1.40 6.51
C PRO A 407 20.56 -2.19 5.87
N LEU A 408 20.12 -1.72 4.72
CA LEU A 408 18.98 -2.30 3.99
C LEU A 408 19.11 -3.81 3.74
N PHE A 409 20.31 -4.35 3.50
CA PHE A 409 20.46 -5.79 3.28
C PHE A 409 20.10 -6.62 4.53
N ARG A 410 20.37 -6.10 5.75
CA ARG A 410 19.96 -6.75 7.00
C ARG A 410 18.47 -6.62 7.21
N PHE A 411 17.92 -5.42 7.02
CA PHE A 411 16.48 -5.19 7.05
C PHE A 411 15.74 -6.17 6.11
N ASN A 412 16.22 -6.32 4.88
CA ASN A 412 15.65 -7.25 3.92
C ASN A 412 15.72 -8.70 4.40
N ARG A 413 16.87 -9.14 4.94
CA ARG A 413 17.03 -10.50 5.45
C ARG A 413 16.16 -10.79 6.67
N ASP A 414 15.99 -9.81 7.54
CA ASP A 414 15.27 -9.95 8.81
C ASP A 414 13.74 -9.94 8.59
N PHE A 415 13.24 -9.14 7.65
CA PHE A 415 11.80 -8.88 7.51
C PHE A 415 11.17 -9.30 6.18
N TYR A 416 11.97 -9.67 5.17
CA TYR A 416 11.45 -10.32 3.95
C TYR A 416 11.69 -11.83 3.97
N GLN A 417 10.69 -12.57 3.49
CA GLN A 417 10.85 -13.92 2.97
C GLN A 417 11.29 -13.82 1.51
N LEU A 418 12.33 -14.58 1.15
CA LEU A 418 12.95 -14.54 -0.17
C LEU A 418 12.83 -15.92 -0.83
N ASP A 419 12.60 -15.95 -2.14
CA ASP A 419 12.73 -17.18 -2.94
C ASP A 419 14.21 -17.60 -3.11
N GLU A 420 14.44 -18.77 -3.71
CA GLU A 420 15.79 -19.28 -4.01
C GLU A 420 16.63 -18.33 -4.89
N ARG A 421 15.97 -17.43 -5.64
CA ARG A 421 16.61 -16.44 -6.52
C ARG A 421 16.86 -15.11 -5.81
N GLY A 422 16.43 -14.96 -4.55
CA GLY A 422 16.59 -13.76 -3.73
C GLY A 422 15.54 -12.67 -3.99
N HIS A 423 14.37 -13.01 -4.54
CA HIS A 423 13.23 -12.10 -4.67
C HIS A 423 12.30 -12.18 -3.47
N ALA A 424 11.76 -11.03 -3.06
CA ALA A 424 10.73 -10.98 -2.04
C ALA A 424 9.48 -11.76 -2.48
N ILE A 425 9.04 -12.69 -1.62
CA ILE A 425 7.79 -13.46 -1.76
C ILE A 425 6.84 -13.24 -0.57
N GLY A 426 7.37 -12.78 0.56
CA GLY A 426 6.62 -12.60 1.80
C GLY A 426 7.34 -11.69 2.78
N TYR A 427 6.67 -11.43 3.89
CA TYR A 427 7.17 -10.74 5.06
C TYR A 427 7.25 -11.73 6.22
N LYS A 428 8.21 -11.51 7.11
CA LYS A 428 8.38 -12.29 8.34
C LYS A 428 8.81 -11.38 9.50
N ASN A 429 8.68 -11.86 10.74
CA ASN A 429 9.10 -11.13 11.95
C ASN A 429 8.47 -9.71 12.06
N LEU A 430 7.22 -9.52 11.60
CA LEU A 430 6.56 -8.20 11.64
C LEU A 430 6.34 -7.71 13.07
N ASP A 431 6.13 -8.62 14.02
CA ASP A 431 6.09 -8.36 15.46
C ASP A 431 7.40 -7.74 15.98
N LYS A 432 8.55 -8.29 15.59
CA LYS A 432 9.87 -7.74 15.96
C LYS A 432 10.13 -6.39 15.31
N LEU A 433 9.62 -6.18 14.09
CA LEU A 433 9.68 -4.89 13.41
C LEU A 433 8.92 -3.84 14.25
N HIS A 434 7.68 -4.15 14.64
CA HIS A 434 6.87 -3.28 15.48
C HIS A 434 7.52 -3.00 16.85
N GLN A 435 8.04 -4.03 17.54
CA GLN A 435 8.72 -3.89 18.83
C GLN A 435 9.92 -2.95 18.75
N ARG A 436 10.73 -3.03 17.68
CA ARG A 436 11.85 -2.09 17.46
C ARG A 436 11.37 -0.67 17.17
N LEU A 437 10.24 -0.52 16.47
CA LEU A 437 9.71 0.78 16.08
C LEU A 437 9.02 1.53 17.23
N ARG A 438 8.38 0.80 18.15
CA ARG A 438 7.54 1.32 19.24
C ARG A 438 8.18 2.46 20.06
N PRO A 439 9.47 2.42 20.46
CA PRO A 439 10.07 3.50 21.26
C PRO A 439 10.13 4.85 20.52
N LEU A 440 10.20 4.85 19.19
CA LEU A 440 10.28 6.07 18.39
C LEU A 440 8.93 6.51 17.85
N MET A 441 7.94 5.61 17.81
CA MET A 441 6.66 5.84 17.15
C MET A 441 5.50 5.92 18.14
N LEU A 442 4.71 6.97 18.01
CA LEU A 442 3.38 7.06 18.61
C LEU A 442 2.33 7.00 17.52
N ARG A 443 1.36 6.10 17.66
CA ARG A 443 0.22 5.96 16.75
C ARG A 443 -1.05 5.75 17.56
N ARG A 444 -2.06 6.55 17.22
CA ARG A 444 -3.42 6.42 17.73
C ARG A 444 -4.40 6.49 16.58
N ARG A 445 -5.47 5.72 16.71
CA ARG A 445 -6.60 5.73 15.79
C ARG A 445 -7.73 6.59 16.34
N LYS A 446 -8.69 6.96 15.49
CA LYS A 446 -9.83 7.80 15.89
C LYS A 446 -10.79 7.12 16.87
N ASP A 447 -11.01 5.82 16.70
CA ASP A 447 -11.78 4.94 17.59
C ASP A 447 -11.15 4.86 18.99
N GLU A 448 -9.81 4.85 19.09
CA GLU A 448 -9.08 4.82 20.37
C GLU A 448 -9.15 6.14 21.16
N VAL A 449 -9.58 7.23 20.50
CA VAL A 449 -9.79 8.56 21.13
C VAL A 449 -11.27 8.96 21.15
N GLU A 450 -12.17 7.99 20.89
CA GLU A 450 -13.58 8.22 20.57
C GLU A 450 -14.43 8.49 21.83
N GLY A 451 -14.39 9.75 22.23
CA GLY A 451 -15.46 10.47 22.94
C GLY A 451 -15.57 11.93 22.50
N GLN A 452 -14.89 12.31 21.40
CA GLN A 452 -14.62 13.72 21.04
C GLN A 452 -14.73 14.03 19.53
N LEU A 453 -15.16 13.08 18.70
CA LEU A 453 -15.37 13.26 17.25
C LEU A 453 -16.85 13.02 16.91
N PRO A 454 -17.44 13.77 15.98
CA PRO A 454 -18.80 13.51 15.52
C PRO A 454 -18.85 12.22 14.69
N GLY A 455 -19.99 11.53 14.73
CA GLY A 455 -20.22 10.29 13.99
C GLY A 455 -19.94 10.43 12.49
N ARG A 456 -19.47 9.34 11.87
CA ARG A 456 -19.25 9.24 10.42
C ARG A 456 -20.14 8.14 9.86
N THR A 457 -20.85 8.44 8.79
CA THR A 457 -21.61 7.44 8.03
C THR A 457 -21.02 7.33 6.63
N VAL A 458 -20.72 6.12 6.17
CA VAL A 458 -20.24 5.86 4.82
C VAL A 458 -21.36 5.16 4.04
N LYS A 459 -21.85 5.80 2.98
CA LYS A 459 -22.81 5.22 2.03
C LYS A 459 -22.12 5.02 0.68
N THR A 460 -22.29 3.86 0.09
CA THR A 460 -21.79 3.55 -1.25
C THR A 460 -22.98 3.35 -2.18
N TYR A 461 -23.07 4.18 -3.22
CA TYR A 461 -24.10 4.10 -4.25
C TYR A 461 -23.51 3.37 -5.45
N PHE A 462 -24.16 2.29 -5.83
CA PHE A 462 -23.81 1.52 -7.01
C PHE A 462 -24.60 2.05 -8.20
N VAL A 463 -23.88 2.43 -9.26
CA VAL A 463 -24.46 3.07 -10.44
C VAL A 463 -24.19 2.21 -11.66
N ALA A 464 -25.25 1.73 -12.30
CA ALA A 464 -25.16 0.96 -13.54
C ALA A 464 -24.64 1.82 -14.71
N MET A 465 -23.82 1.22 -15.59
CA MET A 465 -23.39 1.88 -16.82
C MET A 465 -24.54 2.04 -17.79
N HIS A 466 -24.52 3.14 -18.55
CA HIS A 466 -25.37 3.28 -19.73
C HIS A 466 -24.90 2.31 -20.84
N PRO A 467 -25.78 1.79 -21.72
CA PRO A 467 -25.38 0.86 -22.80
C PRO A 467 -24.19 1.35 -23.65
N GLU A 468 -24.21 2.60 -24.10
CA GLU A 468 -23.10 3.23 -24.85
C GLU A 468 -21.79 3.28 -24.03
N GLN A 469 -21.88 3.53 -22.72
CA GLN A 469 -20.73 3.55 -21.81
C GLN A 469 -20.16 2.13 -21.63
N SER A 470 -21.03 1.12 -21.50
CA SER A 470 -20.66 -0.29 -21.41
C SER A 470 -19.97 -0.77 -22.69
N LEU A 471 -20.51 -0.43 -23.86
CA LEU A 471 -19.94 -0.80 -25.15
C LEU A 471 -18.48 -0.32 -25.29
N ARG A 472 -18.24 0.95 -24.96
CA ARG A 472 -16.88 1.54 -24.98
C ARG A 472 -15.98 0.90 -23.93
N TYR A 473 -16.52 0.62 -22.73
CA TYR A 473 -15.77 -0.01 -21.64
C TYR A 473 -15.29 -1.41 -22.03
N ASP A 474 -16.18 -2.22 -22.63
CA ASP A 474 -15.89 -3.58 -23.07
C ASP A 474 -14.83 -3.64 -24.16
N GLU A 475 -14.75 -2.63 -25.02
CA GLU A 475 -13.66 -2.52 -26.00
C GLU A 475 -12.27 -2.47 -25.32
N TYR A 476 -12.13 -1.61 -24.30
CA TYR A 476 -10.88 -1.54 -23.52
C TYR A 476 -10.66 -2.79 -22.68
N LYS A 477 -11.71 -3.37 -22.09
CA LYS A 477 -11.66 -4.63 -21.35
C LYS A 477 -11.10 -5.76 -22.23
N MET A 478 -11.53 -5.88 -23.48
CA MET A 478 -10.99 -6.85 -24.43
C MET A 478 -9.51 -6.62 -24.74
N ARG A 479 -9.07 -5.36 -24.85
CA ARG A 479 -7.66 -5.02 -25.07
C ARG A 479 -6.80 -5.40 -23.85
N VAL A 480 -7.31 -5.17 -22.64
CA VAL A 480 -6.67 -5.59 -21.38
C VAL A 480 -6.61 -7.11 -21.29
N ALA A 481 -7.69 -7.83 -21.60
CA ALA A 481 -7.73 -9.28 -21.58
C ALA A 481 -6.68 -9.90 -22.51
N ARG A 482 -6.54 -9.37 -23.75
CA ARG A 482 -5.50 -9.79 -24.70
C ARG A 482 -4.08 -9.59 -24.15
N LEU A 483 -3.79 -8.42 -23.59
CA LEU A 483 -2.49 -8.14 -22.97
C LEU A 483 -2.22 -9.04 -21.75
N THR A 484 -3.26 -9.36 -20.98
CA THR A 484 -3.19 -10.25 -19.82
C THR A 484 -2.87 -11.68 -20.26
N GLN A 485 -3.45 -12.18 -21.35
CA GLN A 485 -3.11 -13.49 -21.91
C GLN A 485 -1.64 -13.56 -22.38
N ILE A 486 -1.13 -12.51 -23.02
CA ILE A 486 0.31 -12.41 -23.36
C ILE A 486 1.13 -12.41 -22.07
N ALA A 487 0.70 -11.63 -21.08
CA ALA A 487 1.30 -11.55 -19.77
C ALA A 487 1.24 -12.86 -18.98
N LYS A 488 0.36 -13.82 -19.31
CA LYS A 488 0.39 -15.20 -18.74
C LYS A 488 1.50 -16.04 -19.39
N LYS A 489 1.74 -15.87 -20.70
CA LYS A 489 2.76 -16.64 -21.46
C LYS A 489 4.20 -16.13 -21.31
N ARG A 490 4.43 -14.81 -21.43
CA ARG A 490 5.77 -14.19 -21.25
C ARG A 490 5.73 -12.83 -20.57
N PRO A 491 6.84 -12.31 -20.01
CA PRO A 491 6.90 -10.93 -19.51
C PRO A 491 6.48 -9.93 -20.58
N LEU A 492 5.69 -8.93 -20.18
CA LEU A 492 5.29 -7.84 -21.08
C LEU A 492 6.51 -6.98 -21.41
N LYS A 493 6.62 -6.58 -22.68
CA LYS A 493 7.55 -5.54 -23.12
C LYS A 493 7.12 -4.21 -22.51
N LYS A 494 8.07 -3.26 -22.43
CA LYS A 494 7.79 -1.91 -21.90
C LYS A 494 6.58 -1.26 -22.58
N GLU A 495 6.52 -1.31 -23.91
CA GLU A 495 5.39 -0.78 -24.71
C GLU A 495 4.05 -1.48 -24.40
N GLU A 496 4.07 -2.79 -24.17
CA GLU A 496 2.86 -3.56 -23.84
C GLU A 496 2.37 -3.22 -22.43
N MET A 497 3.29 -3.01 -21.49
CA MET A 497 2.98 -2.55 -20.13
C MET A 497 2.37 -1.14 -20.16
N GLU A 498 2.92 -0.23 -20.96
CA GLU A 498 2.39 1.12 -21.14
C GLU A 498 0.98 1.10 -21.77
N ARG A 499 0.73 0.21 -22.75
CA ARG A 499 -0.61 0.01 -23.34
C ARG A 499 -1.60 -0.54 -22.32
N LEU A 500 -1.19 -1.50 -21.50
CA LEU A 500 -2.03 -2.08 -20.44
C LEU A 500 -2.44 -1.02 -19.42
N GLN A 501 -1.47 -0.23 -18.92
CA GLN A 501 -1.75 0.87 -17.99
C GLN A 501 -2.69 1.90 -18.59
N ARG A 502 -2.51 2.24 -19.87
CA ARG A 502 -3.39 3.17 -20.59
C ARG A 502 -4.81 2.63 -20.70
N ASN A 503 -4.99 1.38 -21.09
CA ASN A 503 -6.32 0.79 -21.22
C ASN A 503 -7.05 0.71 -19.87
N LEU A 504 -6.34 0.33 -18.79
CA LEU A 504 -6.90 0.35 -17.43
C LEU A 504 -7.32 1.78 -17.01
N ALA A 505 -6.53 2.79 -17.35
CA ALA A 505 -6.89 4.18 -17.09
C ALA A 505 -8.12 4.62 -17.89
N CYS A 506 -8.23 4.25 -19.17
CA CYS A 506 -9.41 4.51 -19.99
C CYS A 506 -10.67 3.83 -19.41
N MET A 507 -10.55 2.58 -18.96
CA MET A 507 -11.65 1.86 -18.28
C MET A 507 -12.14 2.64 -17.05
N ARG A 508 -11.24 3.19 -16.24
CA ARG A 508 -11.61 4.04 -15.09
C ARG A 508 -12.30 5.32 -15.51
N MET A 509 -11.76 6.04 -16.51
CA MET A 509 -12.40 7.24 -17.04
C MET A 509 -13.82 6.95 -17.53
N LEU A 510 -14.01 5.80 -18.19
CA LEU A 510 -15.31 5.36 -18.65
C LEU A 510 -16.26 4.95 -17.52
N CYS A 511 -15.80 4.62 -16.32
CA CYS A 511 -16.68 4.38 -15.17
C CYS A 511 -17.37 5.67 -14.72
N ASP A 512 -16.72 6.82 -14.90
CA ASP A 512 -17.31 8.13 -14.62
C ASP A 512 -18.19 8.62 -15.76
N THR A 513 -17.59 8.76 -16.95
CA THR A 513 -18.31 9.20 -18.15
C THR A 513 -17.46 9.03 -19.42
N PRO A 514 -18.07 8.64 -20.56
CA PRO A 514 -17.45 8.76 -21.88
C PRO A 514 -16.91 10.15 -22.21
N TYR A 515 -17.49 11.22 -21.65
CA TYR A 515 -17.10 12.61 -21.89
C TYR A 515 -15.61 12.88 -21.58
N ILE A 516 -15.04 12.14 -20.62
CA ILE A 516 -13.62 12.28 -20.28
C ILE A 516 -12.74 11.89 -21.47
N LEU A 517 -13.11 10.89 -22.27
CA LEU A 517 -12.35 10.44 -23.44
C LEU A 517 -12.81 11.12 -24.73
N ASP A 518 -14.12 11.31 -24.87
CA ASP A 518 -14.79 11.83 -26.06
C ASP A 518 -15.83 12.88 -25.66
N GLN A 519 -15.48 14.15 -25.86
CA GLN A 519 -16.29 15.29 -25.44
C GLN A 519 -17.62 15.43 -26.21
N THR A 520 -17.84 14.65 -27.28
CA THR A 520 -19.11 14.62 -28.01
C THR A 520 -20.17 13.80 -27.28
N CYS A 521 -19.75 12.82 -26.46
CA CYS A 521 -20.65 11.96 -25.69
C CYS A 521 -20.79 12.50 -24.26
N ARG A 522 -21.93 13.11 -23.93
CA ARG A 522 -22.20 13.68 -22.58
C ARG A 522 -22.94 12.75 -21.63
N ILE A 523 -23.04 11.46 -21.96
CA ILE A 523 -23.73 10.47 -21.13
C ILE A 523 -22.99 10.31 -19.79
N SER A 524 -23.68 10.44 -18.67
CA SER A 524 -23.09 10.15 -17.35
C SER A 524 -24.16 9.73 -16.34
N PRO A 525 -24.33 8.42 -16.10
CA PRO A 525 -25.22 7.91 -15.06
C PRO A 525 -24.83 8.41 -13.67
N LYS A 526 -23.53 8.49 -13.36
CA LYS A 526 -23.05 9.02 -12.07
C LYS A 526 -23.40 10.49 -11.89
N LEU A 527 -23.39 11.30 -12.96
CA LEU A 527 -23.80 12.70 -12.88
C LEU A 527 -25.30 12.85 -12.59
N LYS A 528 -26.13 12.00 -13.22
CA LYS A 528 -27.57 11.94 -12.93
C LYS A 528 -27.82 11.58 -11.47
N GLU A 529 -27.15 10.53 -10.98
CA GLU A 529 -27.27 10.10 -9.58
C GLU A 529 -26.77 11.18 -8.61
N LEU A 530 -25.66 11.86 -8.94
CA LEU A 530 -25.18 13.00 -8.18
C LEU A 530 -26.24 14.11 -8.11
N GLY A 531 -26.94 14.40 -9.22
CA GLY A 531 -28.03 15.37 -9.25
C GLY A 531 -29.14 15.03 -8.26
N ASN A 532 -29.58 13.77 -8.23
CA ASN A 532 -30.60 13.29 -7.28
C ASN A 532 -30.11 13.46 -5.82
N ILE A 533 -28.88 13.01 -5.54
CA ILE A 533 -28.27 13.12 -4.20
C ILE A 533 -28.16 14.58 -3.77
N LEU A 534 -27.75 15.48 -4.66
CA LEU A 534 -27.65 16.90 -4.34
C LEU A 534 -29.01 17.51 -4.04
N GLN A 535 -30.05 17.17 -4.81
CA GLN A 535 -31.41 17.65 -4.56
C GLN A 535 -31.94 17.15 -3.20
N GLU A 536 -31.75 15.87 -2.88
CA GLU A 536 -32.13 15.31 -1.57
C GLU A 536 -31.39 16.02 -0.42
N LEU A 537 -30.07 16.17 -0.54
CA LEU A 537 -29.27 16.85 0.48
C LEU A 537 -29.69 18.30 0.66
N MET A 538 -29.92 19.05 -0.42
CA MET A 538 -30.32 20.46 -0.30
C MET A 538 -31.76 20.61 0.22
N ALA A 539 -32.62 19.60 0.06
CA ALA A 539 -33.97 19.59 0.62
C ALA A 539 -33.99 19.29 2.13
N ASP A 540 -33.11 18.38 2.59
CA ASP A 540 -33.02 17.99 4.01
C ASP A 540 -32.42 19.09 4.90
N GLY A 541 -31.64 20.01 4.34
CA GLY A 541 -31.15 21.15 5.10
C GLY A 541 -29.99 21.93 4.49
N ASP A 542 -29.39 22.77 5.32
CA ASP A 542 -28.25 23.61 4.98
C ASP A 542 -26.94 22.80 5.05
N HIS A 543 -26.70 21.97 4.05
CA HIS A 543 -25.49 21.16 3.94
C HIS A 543 -24.44 21.86 3.07
N LYS A 544 -23.17 21.76 3.49
CA LYS A 544 -22.03 22.10 2.61
C LYS A 544 -21.34 20.82 2.15
N VAL A 545 -21.18 20.70 0.83
CA VAL A 545 -20.78 19.45 0.17
C VAL A 545 -19.43 19.61 -0.51
N ILE A 546 -18.51 18.68 -0.24
CA ILE A 546 -17.25 18.58 -0.97
C ILE A 546 -17.37 17.46 -2.00
N ILE A 547 -17.12 17.77 -3.28
CA ILE A 547 -17.18 16.80 -4.38
C ILE A 547 -15.77 16.58 -4.92
N PHE A 548 -15.29 15.34 -4.83
CA PHE A 548 -13.99 14.93 -5.36
C PHE A 548 -14.12 14.10 -6.64
N SER A 549 -13.24 14.40 -7.60
CA SER A 549 -12.95 13.53 -8.73
C SER A 549 -11.48 13.57 -9.15
N GLU A 550 -10.90 12.45 -9.58
CA GLU A 550 -9.58 12.42 -10.23
C GLU A 550 -9.57 13.17 -11.57
N TRP A 551 -10.73 13.33 -12.22
CA TRP A 551 -10.84 13.86 -13.58
C TRP A 551 -11.47 15.24 -13.62
N GLU A 552 -10.69 16.26 -14.00
CA GLU A 552 -11.19 17.63 -14.16
C GLU A 552 -12.36 17.74 -15.15
N ARG A 553 -12.38 16.90 -16.19
CA ARG A 553 -13.51 16.86 -17.16
C ARG A 553 -14.81 16.41 -16.51
N MET A 554 -14.76 15.50 -15.53
CA MET A 554 -15.95 15.12 -14.76
C MET A 554 -16.42 16.29 -13.90
N LEU A 555 -15.50 16.99 -13.22
CA LEU A 555 -15.85 18.18 -12.44
C LEU A 555 -16.46 19.30 -13.28
N LYS A 556 -16.09 19.43 -14.56
CA LYS A 556 -16.74 20.39 -15.47
C LYS A 556 -18.21 20.08 -15.69
N LEU A 557 -18.58 18.81 -15.85
CA LEU A 557 -19.98 18.40 -15.95
C LEU A 557 -20.72 18.65 -14.63
N VAL A 558 -20.07 18.38 -13.49
CA VAL A 558 -20.64 18.68 -12.16
C VAL A 558 -20.87 20.18 -11.98
N ARG A 559 -19.98 21.01 -12.51
CA ARG A 559 -20.13 22.46 -12.49
C ARG A 559 -21.36 22.89 -13.30
N GLU A 560 -21.53 22.38 -14.52
CA GLU A 560 -22.71 22.69 -15.34
C GLU A 560 -24.00 22.25 -14.62
N GLN A 561 -24.01 21.03 -14.06
CA GLN A 561 -25.13 20.52 -13.25
C GLN A 561 -25.41 21.41 -12.02
N ALA A 562 -24.38 21.94 -11.37
CA ALA A 562 -24.54 22.86 -10.25
C ALA A 562 -25.12 24.22 -10.68
N GLU A 563 -24.71 24.71 -11.86
CA GLU A 563 -25.28 25.92 -12.47
C GLU A 563 -26.76 25.71 -12.82
N ASP A 564 -27.14 24.55 -13.38
CA ASP A 564 -28.52 24.17 -13.69
C ASP A 564 -29.41 24.01 -12.44
N LEU A 565 -28.82 23.60 -11.31
CA LEU A 565 -29.50 23.50 -10.01
C LEU A 565 -29.44 24.81 -9.20
N GLU A 566 -28.89 25.88 -9.77
CA GLU A 566 -28.71 27.19 -9.13
C GLU A 566 -27.90 27.13 -7.80
N LEU A 567 -26.97 26.17 -7.69
CA LEU A 567 -26.13 25.99 -6.51
C LEU A 567 -24.80 26.73 -6.63
N GLY A 568 -24.51 27.61 -5.67
CA GLY A 568 -23.21 28.26 -5.59
C GLY A 568 -22.08 27.27 -5.32
N PHE A 569 -20.96 27.41 -6.06
CA PHE A 569 -19.81 26.50 -5.93
C PHE A 569 -18.46 27.24 -5.94
N ALA A 570 -17.46 26.61 -5.33
CA ALA A 570 -16.06 26.98 -5.38
C ALA A 570 -15.26 25.95 -6.20
N TRP A 571 -14.30 26.42 -7.00
CA TRP A 571 -13.55 25.58 -7.95
C TRP A 571 -12.07 25.44 -7.56
N HIS A 572 -11.64 24.24 -7.20
CA HIS A 572 -10.28 23.98 -6.73
C HIS A 572 -9.58 22.83 -7.48
N THR A 573 -8.95 23.17 -8.60
CA THR A 573 -8.14 22.22 -9.39
C THR A 573 -6.66 22.63 -9.47
N GLY A 574 -5.80 21.70 -9.88
CA GLY A 574 -4.35 21.92 -10.01
C GLY A 574 -3.97 23.04 -10.98
N MET A 575 -4.87 23.41 -11.89
CA MET A 575 -4.71 24.49 -12.87
C MET A 575 -4.97 25.88 -12.30
N VAL A 576 -5.64 25.98 -11.15
CA VAL A 576 -5.97 27.27 -10.52
C VAL A 576 -4.68 27.89 -9.96
N PRO A 577 -4.34 29.17 -10.28
CA PRO A 577 -3.21 29.87 -9.70
C PRO A 577 -3.30 29.98 -8.17
N GLN A 578 -2.16 29.92 -7.48
CA GLN A 578 -2.11 29.90 -6.01
C GLN A 578 -2.88 31.03 -5.31
N PRO A 579 -2.84 32.31 -5.77
CA PRO A 579 -3.64 33.38 -5.16
C PRO A 579 -5.14 33.12 -5.25
N LYS A 580 -5.63 32.69 -6.42
CA LYS A 580 -7.05 32.39 -6.64
C LYS A 580 -7.53 31.21 -5.78
N ARG A 581 -6.67 30.21 -5.53
CA ARG A 581 -7.02 29.08 -4.65
C ARG A 581 -7.44 29.52 -3.25
N ARG A 582 -6.75 30.52 -2.67
CA ARG A 582 -7.10 31.06 -1.35
C ARG A 582 -8.48 31.73 -1.39
N THR A 583 -8.79 32.46 -2.46
CA THR A 583 -10.09 33.10 -2.65
C THR A 583 -11.23 32.09 -2.73
N GLU A 584 -11.07 31.01 -3.50
CA GLU A 584 -12.08 29.94 -3.62
C GLU A 584 -12.35 29.22 -2.28
N ILE A 585 -11.28 28.97 -1.50
CA ILE A 585 -11.42 28.37 -0.16
C ILE A 585 -12.18 29.30 0.78
N ARG A 586 -11.86 30.60 0.77
CA ARG A 586 -12.57 31.59 1.59
C ARG A 586 -14.02 31.72 1.17
N ARG A 587 -14.30 31.78 -0.13
CA ARG A 587 -15.66 31.77 -0.66
C ARG A 587 -16.45 30.59 -0.11
N PHE A 588 -15.94 29.37 -0.24
CA PHE A 588 -16.62 28.20 0.30
C PHE A 588 -16.81 28.22 1.83
N LYS A 589 -15.90 28.83 2.59
CA LYS A 589 -16.03 28.94 4.05
C LYS A 589 -17.06 30.00 4.46
N ASP A 590 -16.94 31.18 3.89
CA ASP A 590 -17.52 32.41 4.41
C ASP A 590 -18.84 32.79 3.70
N ASP A 591 -19.03 32.35 2.45
CA ASP A 591 -20.25 32.59 1.65
C ASP A 591 -21.30 31.50 1.94
N PRO A 592 -22.49 31.85 2.47
CA PRO A 592 -23.58 30.89 2.72
C PRO A 592 -24.13 30.26 1.44
N GLU A 593 -24.18 31.02 0.35
CA GLU A 593 -24.70 30.60 -0.96
C GLU A 593 -23.76 29.62 -1.67
N CYS A 594 -22.47 29.64 -1.31
CA CYS A 594 -21.49 28.69 -1.81
C CYS A 594 -21.62 27.34 -1.08
N ARG A 595 -22.54 26.50 -1.58
CA ARG A 595 -22.86 25.16 -1.05
C ARG A 595 -21.86 24.08 -1.44
N LEU A 596 -21.23 24.18 -2.62
CA LEU A 596 -20.40 23.11 -3.18
C LEU A 596 -18.91 23.49 -3.25
N PHE A 597 -18.04 22.54 -2.92
CA PHE A 597 -16.59 22.64 -3.16
C PHE A 597 -16.13 21.56 -4.13
N LEU A 598 -15.81 21.94 -5.37
CA LEU A 598 -15.41 21.03 -6.44
C LEU A 598 -13.89 20.92 -6.47
N SER A 599 -13.35 19.71 -6.25
CA SER A 599 -11.89 19.55 -6.20
C SER A 599 -11.37 18.25 -6.80
N THR A 600 -10.17 18.34 -7.39
CA THR A 600 -9.40 17.14 -7.72
C THR A 600 -8.55 16.65 -6.56
N ASP A 601 -7.79 15.57 -6.75
CA ASP A 601 -6.76 15.10 -5.81
C ASP A 601 -5.79 16.20 -5.34
N SER A 602 -5.68 17.31 -6.09
CA SER A 602 -4.90 18.49 -5.69
C SER A 602 -5.39 19.18 -4.41
N GLY A 603 -6.70 19.11 -4.10
CA GLY A 603 -7.27 19.61 -2.84
C GLY A 603 -7.36 18.58 -1.72
N ALA A 604 -7.08 17.30 -2.02
CA ALA A 604 -7.13 16.21 -1.03
C ALA A 604 -6.04 16.33 0.06
N VAL A 605 -4.99 17.13 -0.19
CA VAL A 605 -3.86 17.32 0.73
C VAL A 605 -3.85 18.75 1.25
N GLY A 606 -3.86 18.88 2.58
CA GLY A 606 -3.63 20.16 3.27
C GLY A 606 -4.79 21.07 3.62
N LEU A 607 -5.92 21.01 2.92
CA LEU A 607 -7.02 21.94 3.17
C LEU A 607 -7.77 21.63 4.48
N ASN A 608 -8.21 22.67 5.19
CA ASN A 608 -9.16 22.56 6.29
C ASN A 608 -10.55 23.01 5.83
N LEU A 609 -11.47 22.07 5.63
CA LEU A 609 -12.81 22.28 5.07
C LEU A 609 -13.92 21.76 5.99
N GLN A 610 -13.74 21.89 7.31
CA GLN A 610 -14.69 21.46 8.35
C GLN A 610 -16.05 22.16 8.30
N VAL A 611 -16.18 23.21 7.49
CA VAL A 611 -17.48 23.82 7.21
C VAL A 611 -18.41 22.85 6.46
N ALA A 612 -17.85 21.86 5.76
CA ALA A 612 -18.58 20.82 5.08
C ALA A 612 -18.87 19.62 5.98
N ASP A 613 -20.06 19.09 5.86
CA ASP A 613 -20.57 17.91 6.56
C ASP A 613 -20.88 16.74 5.61
N VAL A 614 -20.81 16.96 4.29
CA VAL A 614 -20.93 15.89 3.29
C VAL A 614 -19.69 15.85 2.40
N VAL A 615 -19.17 14.64 2.14
CA VAL A 615 -18.08 14.38 1.20
C VAL A 615 -18.54 13.36 0.17
N ILE A 616 -18.59 13.76 -1.11
CA ILE A 616 -18.96 12.91 -2.23
C ILE A 616 -17.73 12.59 -3.06
N ASN A 617 -17.43 11.30 -3.24
CA ASN A 617 -16.41 10.81 -4.15
C ASN A 617 -17.08 10.26 -5.41
N LEU A 618 -16.86 10.93 -6.55
CA LEU A 618 -17.38 10.47 -7.85
C LEU A 618 -16.59 9.26 -8.36
N ASP A 619 -15.29 9.26 -8.10
CA ASP A 619 -14.40 8.15 -8.34
C ASP A 619 -13.57 7.85 -7.08
N LEU A 620 -13.25 6.57 -6.89
CA LEU A 620 -12.46 6.11 -5.77
C LEU A 620 -10.97 5.98 -6.15
N PRO A 621 -10.05 6.52 -5.34
CA PRO A 621 -8.63 6.34 -5.57
C PRO A 621 -8.20 4.92 -5.20
N TRP A 622 -7.26 4.36 -5.96
CA TRP A 622 -6.70 3.01 -5.74
C TRP A 622 -5.87 2.85 -4.46
N ASN A 623 -5.60 3.95 -3.77
CA ASN A 623 -4.88 3.97 -2.51
C ASN A 623 -5.87 4.35 -1.40
N PRO A 624 -6.17 3.44 -0.44
CA PRO A 624 -7.05 3.74 0.69
C PRO A 624 -6.61 4.98 1.47
N ALA A 625 -5.30 5.21 1.57
CA ALA A 625 -4.75 6.39 2.21
C ALA A 625 -5.30 7.67 1.58
N LYS A 626 -5.30 7.76 0.24
CA LYS A 626 -5.82 8.91 -0.52
C LYS A 626 -7.30 9.19 -0.23
N LEU A 627 -8.11 8.13 -0.18
CA LEU A 627 -9.54 8.25 0.14
C LEU A 627 -9.73 8.82 1.55
N GLU A 628 -9.02 8.29 2.53
CA GLU A 628 -9.04 8.83 3.90
C GLU A 628 -8.50 10.27 3.96
N GLN A 629 -7.54 10.67 3.09
CA GLN A 629 -7.11 12.07 3.01
C GLN A 629 -8.24 13.00 2.54
N ARG A 630 -9.05 12.56 1.57
CA ARG A 630 -10.23 13.29 1.07
C ARG A 630 -11.29 13.43 2.16
N ILE A 631 -11.65 12.34 2.81
CA ILE A 631 -12.66 12.32 3.89
C ILE A 631 -12.20 13.18 5.07
N ALA A 632 -10.93 13.06 5.44
CA ALA A 632 -10.32 13.87 6.48
C ALA A 632 -10.18 15.35 6.10
N ARG A 633 -10.74 15.87 4.99
CA ARG A 633 -10.87 17.32 4.77
C ARG A 633 -12.03 17.92 5.56
N ALA A 634 -13.14 17.19 5.64
CA ALA A 634 -14.35 17.54 6.38
C ALA A 634 -14.41 16.85 7.75
N TRP A 635 -14.13 15.54 7.80
CA TRP A 635 -14.17 14.75 9.03
C TRP A 635 -12.88 14.90 9.84
N ARG A 636 -12.87 15.96 10.65
CA ARG A 636 -11.77 16.36 11.52
C ARG A 636 -12.28 16.83 12.87
N LYS A 637 -11.39 16.83 13.84
CA LYS A 637 -11.63 17.36 15.19
C LYS A 637 -12.07 18.82 15.20
N HIS A 638 -13.13 19.16 15.93
CA HIS A 638 -13.91 20.42 15.89
C HIS A 638 -15.01 20.47 14.83
N GLN A 639 -15.17 19.41 14.04
CA GLN A 639 -16.41 19.22 13.30
C GLN A 639 -17.55 19.07 14.31
N LYS A 640 -18.62 19.84 14.12
CA LYS A 640 -19.79 19.86 15.00
C LYS A 640 -20.93 18.97 14.50
N ARG A 641 -20.95 18.69 13.19
CA ARG A 641 -21.98 17.88 12.53
C ARG A 641 -21.46 16.47 12.22
N PRO A 642 -22.31 15.44 12.27
CA PRO A 642 -21.93 14.13 11.75
C PRO A 642 -21.54 14.27 10.26
N VAL A 643 -20.48 13.57 9.85
CA VAL A 643 -20.00 13.66 8.46
C VAL A 643 -20.51 12.48 7.65
N GLN A 644 -21.22 12.77 6.58
CA GLN A 644 -21.67 11.77 5.61
C GLN A 644 -20.66 11.66 4.47
N VAL A 645 -20.16 10.44 4.24
CA VAL A 645 -19.31 10.11 3.10
C VAL A 645 -20.13 9.33 2.10
N ILE A 646 -20.21 9.82 0.86
CA ILE A 646 -20.94 9.21 -0.24
C ILE A 646 -19.91 8.80 -1.30
N ASN A 647 -19.89 7.52 -1.65
CA ASN A 647 -19.03 6.99 -2.70
C ASN A 647 -19.88 6.51 -3.87
N LEU A 648 -19.69 7.09 -5.06
CA LEU A 648 -20.32 6.57 -6.27
C LEU A 648 -19.40 5.55 -6.91
N VAL A 649 -19.91 4.35 -7.14
CA VAL A 649 -19.14 3.22 -7.68
C VAL A 649 -19.88 2.66 -8.88
N CYS A 650 -19.18 2.61 -10.01
CA CYS A 650 -19.77 2.05 -11.22
C CYS A 650 -19.92 0.52 -11.10
N GLU A 651 -21.12 -0.01 -11.29
CA GLU A 651 -21.40 -1.45 -11.20
C GLU A 651 -20.70 -2.27 -12.29
N HIS A 652 -20.48 -3.56 -12.00
CA HIS A 652 -19.85 -4.53 -12.89
C HIS A 652 -18.53 -4.07 -13.55
N SER A 653 -17.87 -3.07 -12.97
CA SER A 653 -16.72 -2.39 -13.52
C SER A 653 -15.43 -2.69 -12.74
N ILE A 654 -14.33 -2.10 -13.20
CA ILE A 654 -13.04 -2.12 -12.51
C ILE A 654 -13.12 -1.42 -11.14
N GLU A 655 -14.01 -0.44 -10.96
CA GLU A 655 -14.19 0.26 -9.68
C GLU A 655 -14.90 -0.61 -8.65
N HIS A 656 -15.97 -1.31 -9.04
CA HIS A 656 -16.70 -2.20 -8.14
C HIS A 656 -15.75 -3.28 -7.60
N ARG A 657 -14.97 -3.91 -8.50
CA ARG A 657 -14.01 -4.96 -8.14
C ARG A 657 -12.84 -4.44 -7.31
N MET A 658 -12.55 -3.13 -7.36
CA MET A 658 -11.50 -2.54 -6.55
C MET A 658 -11.88 -2.46 -5.06
N LEU A 659 -13.17 -2.39 -4.71
CA LEU A 659 -13.61 -2.27 -3.32
C LEU A 659 -13.08 -3.43 -2.45
N SER A 660 -13.20 -4.67 -2.93
CA SER A 660 -12.70 -5.86 -2.21
C SER A 660 -11.17 -5.87 -2.07
N LEU A 661 -10.44 -5.35 -3.05
CA LEU A 661 -8.97 -5.25 -3.00
C LEU A 661 -8.49 -4.16 -2.03
N LEU A 662 -9.25 -3.07 -1.86
CA LEU A 662 -8.91 -2.01 -0.91
C LEU A 662 -9.04 -2.51 0.53
N GLU A 663 -10.03 -3.36 0.81
CA GLU A 663 -10.27 -3.96 2.12
C GLU A 663 -9.14 -4.91 2.53
N GLN A 664 -8.63 -5.73 1.60
CA GLN A 664 -7.49 -6.62 1.84
C GLN A 664 -6.17 -5.87 2.18
N LYS A 665 -5.94 -4.68 1.60
CA LYS A 665 -4.72 -3.88 1.84
C LYS A 665 -4.63 -3.27 3.24
N ARG A 666 -5.74 -3.17 3.97
CA ARG A 666 -5.75 -2.60 5.33
C ARG A 666 -4.90 -3.46 6.29
N SER A 667 -4.92 -4.77 6.12
CA SER A 667 -4.23 -5.77 6.97
C SER A 667 -2.72 -5.55 7.16
N LEU A 668 -2.00 -5.11 6.13
CA LEU A 668 -0.55 -4.87 6.21
C LEU A 668 -0.21 -3.71 7.16
N ALA A 669 -1.00 -2.63 7.11
CA ALA A 669 -0.79 -1.49 7.98
C ALA A 669 -1.04 -1.86 9.45
N GLU A 670 -2.04 -2.70 9.73
CA GLU A 670 -2.35 -3.14 11.09
C GLU A 670 -1.24 -4.03 11.67
N GLY A 671 -0.72 -4.97 10.85
CA GLY A 671 0.34 -5.88 11.30
C GLY A 671 1.68 -5.18 11.60
N VAL A 672 2.08 -4.20 10.77
CA VAL A 672 3.38 -3.53 10.89
C VAL A 672 3.34 -2.41 11.92
N VAL A 673 2.25 -1.62 11.91
CA VAL A 673 2.21 -0.33 12.63
C VAL A 673 1.48 -0.46 13.95
N ASP A 674 0.40 -1.25 14.01
CA ASP A 674 -0.41 -1.41 15.22
C ASP A 674 -0.04 -2.68 16.01
N GLY A 675 0.84 -3.53 15.47
CA GLY A 675 1.23 -4.80 16.08
C GLY A 675 0.07 -5.82 16.15
N LYS A 676 -1.02 -5.56 15.43
CA LYS A 676 -2.23 -6.39 15.36
C LYS A 676 -2.22 -7.12 14.02
N GLY A 677 -1.90 -8.42 14.02
CA GLY A 677 -1.90 -9.23 12.80
C GLY A 677 -0.91 -10.40 12.80
N LYS A 678 -0.84 -11.14 11.69
CA LYS A 678 0.09 -12.27 11.53
C LYS A 678 1.54 -11.75 11.46
N SER A 679 2.48 -12.42 12.13
CA SER A 679 3.93 -12.13 12.06
C SER A 679 4.51 -12.38 10.64
N GLU A 680 3.82 -13.22 9.87
CA GLU A 680 4.16 -13.54 8.48
C GLU A 680 2.98 -13.18 7.56
N MET A 681 3.31 -12.65 6.39
CA MET A 681 2.33 -12.26 5.37
C MET A 681 2.93 -12.46 3.99
N ASP A 682 2.21 -13.09 3.07
CA ASP A 682 2.66 -13.20 1.70
C ASP A 682 2.67 -11.83 1.01
N LEU A 683 3.73 -11.54 0.24
CA LEU A 683 3.71 -10.39 -0.63
C LEU A 683 3.04 -10.82 -1.93
N PRO A 684 2.04 -10.05 -2.39
CA PRO A 684 1.71 -10.04 -3.79
C PRO A 684 2.83 -9.33 -4.56
N SER A 685 3.98 -9.99 -4.76
CA SER A 685 5.08 -9.51 -5.58
C SER A 685 5.40 -10.44 -6.74
N GLY A 686 5.89 -9.83 -7.81
CA GLY A 686 6.23 -10.53 -9.04
C GLY A 686 5.08 -10.65 -10.02
N ARG A 687 5.36 -11.40 -11.09
CA ARG A 687 4.48 -11.58 -12.23
C ARG A 687 3.16 -12.27 -11.87
N ALA A 688 3.20 -13.28 -11.00
CA ALA A 688 2.01 -14.01 -10.56
C ALA A 688 1.02 -13.10 -9.84
N ALA A 689 1.47 -12.37 -8.83
CA ALA A 689 0.63 -11.41 -8.10
C ALA A 689 0.16 -10.20 -8.94
N PHE A 690 0.89 -9.85 -9.99
CA PHE A 690 0.43 -8.86 -10.97
C PHE A 690 -0.71 -9.42 -11.82
N LEU A 691 -0.57 -10.67 -12.29
CA LEU A 691 -1.59 -11.36 -13.05
C LEU A 691 -2.84 -11.63 -12.21
N GLU A 692 -2.69 -12.08 -10.97
CA GLU A 692 -3.78 -12.31 -10.03
C GLU A 692 -4.54 -11.02 -9.70
N ARG A 693 -3.84 -9.89 -9.54
CA ARG A 693 -4.48 -8.58 -9.40
C ARG A 693 -5.26 -8.19 -10.65
N ILE A 694 -4.69 -8.40 -11.83
CA ILE A 694 -5.42 -8.10 -13.06
C ILE A 694 -6.59 -9.06 -13.25
N ASP A 695 -6.41 -10.34 -12.99
CA ASP A 695 -7.47 -11.35 -13.10
C ASP A 695 -8.59 -11.04 -12.10
N SER A 696 -8.32 -10.69 -10.84
CA SER A 696 -9.36 -10.26 -9.88
C SER A 696 -10.10 -8.98 -10.34
N LEU A 697 -9.38 -8.01 -10.91
CA LEU A 697 -9.99 -6.82 -11.52
C LEU A 697 -10.77 -7.11 -12.80
N MET A 698 -10.45 -8.21 -13.48
CA MET A 698 -11.01 -8.58 -14.77
C MET A 698 -12.04 -9.71 -14.68
N ASP A 699 -12.16 -10.36 -13.52
CA ASP A 699 -12.55 -11.77 -13.43
C ASP A 699 -13.75 -12.08 -14.29
N ALA A 700 -13.43 -12.97 -15.21
CA ALA A 700 -14.18 -13.33 -16.37
C ALA A 700 -15.19 -14.37 -15.93
N GLY A 701 -16.43 -13.93 -15.73
CA GLY A 701 -17.55 -14.79 -16.08
C GLY A 701 -17.27 -15.31 -17.49
N THR A 702 -17.24 -16.63 -17.61
CA THR A 702 -16.93 -17.38 -18.82
C THR A 702 -17.65 -16.84 -20.05
N THR A 703 -16.99 -15.97 -20.79
CA THR A 703 -17.23 -15.81 -22.22
C THR A 703 -15.88 -15.97 -22.89
N LYS A 704 -15.68 -17.14 -23.50
CA LYS A 704 -14.67 -17.27 -24.55
C LYS A 704 -14.86 -16.06 -25.49
N PRO A 705 -13.78 -15.38 -25.91
CA PRO A 705 -13.90 -14.49 -27.05
C PRO A 705 -14.52 -15.31 -28.19
N PRO A 706 -15.52 -14.80 -28.93
CA PRO A 706 -16.05 -15.55 -30.07
C PRO A 706 -14.88 -15.81 -31.02
N THR A 707 -14.49 -17.07 -31.08
CA THR A 707 -13.68 -17.56 -32.20
C THR A 707 -14.52 -17.28 -33.44
N PRO A 708 -14.01 -16.57 -34.47
CA PRO A 708 -14.76 -16.46 -35.71
C PRO A 708 -15.11 -17.89 -36.18
N PRO A 709 -16.38 -18.19 -36.52
CA PRO A 709 -16.73 -19.53 -36.96
C PRO A 709 -15.90 -19.87 -38.20
N ALA A 710 -15.33 -21.07 -38.22
CA ALA A 710 -14.40 -21.52 -39.25
C ALA A 710 -15.06 -21.73 -40.64
N ASP A 711 -16.37 -21.50 -40.77
CA ASP A 711 -17.16 -21.77 -41.98
C ASP A 711 -17.80 -20.47 -42.52
N PRO A 712 -17.32 -19.93 -43.67
CA PRO A 712 -17.87 -18.73 -44.29
C PRO A 712 -19.38 -18.79 -44.59
N LEU A 713 -19.95 -19.99 -44.77
CA LEU A 713 -21.40 -20.17 -44.96
C LEU A 713 -22.20 -19.87 -43.69
N LEU A 714 -21.66 -20.20 -42.52
CA LEU A 714 -22.29 -19.87 -41.24
C LEU A 714 -22.20 -18.37 -40.95
N GLN A 715 -21.10 -17.73 -41.37
CA GLN A 715 -20.96 -16.28 -41.27
C GLN A 715 -21.96 -15.53 -42.17
N LEU A 716 -22.17 -16.00 -43.40
CA LEU A 716 -23.20 -15.46 -44.30
C LEU A 716 -24.60 -15.65 -43.71
N ARG A 717 -24.90 -16.85 -43.17
CA ARG A 717 -26.16 -17.12 -42.48
C ARG A 717 -26.40 -16.14 -41.34
N ASP A 718 -25.42 -15.95 -40.46
CA ASP A 718 -25.57 -15.08 -39.28
C ASP A 718 -25.79 -13.60 -39.70
N GLN A 719 -25.11 -13.13 -40.73
CA GLN A 719 -25.33 -11.77 -41.29
C GLN A 719 -26.73 -11.60 -41.88
N LEU A 720 -27.23 -12.63 -42.57
CA LEU A 720 -28.59 -12.60 -43.11
C LEU A 720 -29.64 -12.68 -42.01
N LEU A 721 -29.38 -13.44 -40.95
CA LEU A 721 -30.24 -13.45 -39.76
C LEU A 721 -30.26 -12.11 -39.04
N ASP A 722 -29.14 -11.38 -38.97
CA ASP A 722 -29.13 -10.04 -38.37
C ASP A 722 -29.97 -9.03 -39.16
N GLN A 723 -30.02 -9.17 -40.49
CA GLN A 723 -30.70 -8.21 -41.36
C GLN A 723 -32.13 -8.59 -41.72
N TRP A 724 -32.43 -9.89 -41.86
CA TRP A 724 -33.68 -10.41 -42.45
C TRP A 724 -34.33 -11.50 -41.59
N ARG A 725 -34.06 -11.53 -40.26
CA ARG A 725 -34.53 -12.59 -39.35
C ARG A 725 -36.01 -12.92 -39.46
N GLU A 726 -36.85 -11.89 -39.55
CA GLU A 726 -38.31 -12.03 -39.51
C GLU A 726 -38.88 -12.55 -40.84
N HIS A 727 -38.12 -12.41 -41.92
CA HIS A 727 -38.53 -12.76 -43.29
C HIS A 727 -37.91 -14.09 -43.75
N LEU A 728 -36.74 -14.44 -43.21
CA LEU A 728 -36.04 -15.67 -43.53
C LEU A 728 -36.69 -16.87 -42.83
N GLN A 729 -37.24 -17.80 -43.62
CA GLN A 729 -37.83 -19.02 -43.06
C GLN A 729 -36.82 -20.17 -43.03
N ARG A 730 -36.00 -20.31 -44.09
CA ARG A 730 -35.09 -21.45 -44.24
C ARG A 730 -33.88 -21.14 -45.12
N MET A 731 -32.75 -21.77 -44.79
CA MET A 731 -31.54 -21.78 -45.63
C MET A 731 -30.97 -23.19 -45.69
N GLU A 732 -30.76 -23.70 -46.90
CA GLU A 732 -30.26 -25.06 -47.14
C GLU A 732 -29.20 -25.06 -48.24
N LEU A 733 -28.13 -25.80 -48.03
CA LEU A 733 -27.15 -26.09 -49.07
C LEU A 733 -27.40 -27.49 -49.63
N HIS A 734 -27.60 -27.59 -50.94
CA HIS A 734 -27.88 -28.82 -51.67
C HIS A 734 -26.68 -29.17 -52.55
N GLY A 735 -26.24 -30.44 -52.52
CA GLY A 735 -25.17 -30.97 -53.37
C GLY A 735 -23.78 -31.01 -52.72
N GLU A 736 -22.87 -31.81 -53.32
CA GLU A 736 -21.48 -31.95 -52.91
C GLU A 736 -20.50 -31.55 -54.03
N GLY A 737 -19.31 -31.07 -53.66
CA GLY A 737 -18.24 -30.71 -54.60
C GLY A 737 -18.51 -29.41 -55.38
N GLU A 738 -18.25 -29.40 -56.69
CA GLU A 738 -18.33 -28.18 -57.52
C GLU A 738 -19.74 -27.79 -57.95
N ARG A 739 -20.78 -28.57 -57.61
CA ARG A 739 -22.19 -28.33 -57.99
C ARG A 739 -23.08 -28.13 -56.76
N GLN A 740 -22.78 -27.12 -55.96
CA GLN A 740 -23.58 -26.76 -54.79
C GLN A 740 -24.62 -25.69 -55.13
N THR A 741 -25.82 -25.83 -54.56
CA THR A 741 -26.91 -24.85 -54.67
C THR A 741 -27.33 -24.40 -53.27
N LEU A 742 -27.31 -23.10 -53.01
CA LEU A 742 -27.82 -22.52 -51.78
C LEU A 742 -29.28 -22.11 -52.01
N LEU A 743 -30.21 -22.84 -51.40
CA LEU A 743 -31.62 -22.52 -51.37
C LEU A 743 -31.93 -21.61 -50.17
N VAL A 744 -32.57 -20.47 -50.44
CA VAL A 744 -33.02 -19.51 -49.44
C VAL A 744 -34.53 -19.35 -49.57
N VAL A 745 -35.26 -19.66 -48.50
CA VAL A 745 -36.72 -19.53 -48.44
C VAL A 745 -37.08 -18.34 -47.57
N THR A 746 -37.85 -17.42 -48.15
CA THR A 746 -38.26 -16.15 -47.54
C THR A 746 -39.75 -15.90 -47.78
N ASP A 747 -40.37 -15.05 -46.97
CA ASP A 747 -41.76 -14.61 -47.16
C ASP A 747 -41.88 -13.51 -48.24
N GLN A 748 -40.80 -12.77 -48.50
CA GLN A 748 -40.72 -11.75 -49.55
C GLN A 748 -39.51 -11.99 -50.46
N VAL A 749 -39.77 -12.19 -51.77
CA VAL A 749 -38.73 -12.28 -52.80
C VAL A 749 -38.65 -10.93 -53.53
N ASP A 750 -37.75 -10.05 -53.08
CA ASP A 750 -37.47 -8.78 -53.74
C ASP A 750 -36.13 -8.83 -54.49
N ASP A 751 -36.00 -8.11 -55.61
CA ASP A 751 -34.79 -8.07 -56.43
C ASP A 751 -33.59 -7.50 -55.65
N SER A 752 -33.85 -6.62 -54.68
CA SER A 752 -32.85 -6.10 -53.73
C SER A 752 -32.18 -7.20 -52.89
N LEU A 753 -32.96 -8.18 -52.41
CA LEU A 753 -32.47 -9.29 -51.62
C LEU A 753 -31.60 -10.23 -52.47
N ARG A 754 -32.04 -10.50 -53.71
CA ARG A 754 -31.30 -11.31 -54.68
C ARG A 754 -29.95 -10.69 -55.03
N ASP A 755 -29.91 -9.39 -55.26
CA ASP A 755 -28.67 -8.67 -55.56
C ASP A 755 -27.71 -8.65 -54.36
N THR A 756 -28.25 -8.47 -53.15
CA THR A 756 -27.46 -8.46 -51.91
C THR A 756 -26.84 -9.83 -51.65
N LEU A 757 -27.62 -10.90 -51.76
CA LEU A 757 -27.17 -12.28 -51.60
C LEU A 757 -26.13 -12.65 -52.66
N THR A 758 -26.38 -12.33 -53.92
CA THR A 758 -25.45 -12.62 -55.03
C THR A 758 -24.12 -11.90 -54.82
N ARG A 759 -24.14 -10.65 -54.36
CA ARG A 759 -22.92 -9.87 -54.08
C ARG A 759 -22.13 -10.46 -52.90
N GLN A 760 -22.81 -10.83 -51.82
CA GLN A 760 -22.15 -11.40 -50.63
C GLN A 760 -21.62 -12.82 -50.87
N LEU A 761 -22.35 -13.67 -51.61
CA LEU A 761 -21.88 -14.98 -52.02
C LEU A 761 -20.57 -14.88 -52.81
N ASN A 762 -20.50 -13.95 -53.77
CA ASN A 762 -19.30 -13.73 -54.58
C ASN A 762 -18.14 -13.07 -53.82
N GLN A 763 -18.40 -12.33 -52.74
CA GLN A 763 -17.37 -11.68 -51.93
C GLN A 763 -16.78 -12.60 -50.85
N HIS A 764 -17.59 -13.50 -50.28
CA HIS A 764 -17.22 -14.19 -49.04
C HIS A 764 -17.01 -15.71 -49.17
N LEU A 765 -17.41 -16.34 -50.28
CA LEU A 765 -17.23 -17.79 -50.48
C LEU A 765 -16.13 -18.12 -51.51
N PRO A 766 -15.35 -19.20 -51.29
CA PRO A 766 -14.35 -19.68 -52.24
C PRO A 766 -15.00 -20.21 -53.53
N LYS A 767 -14.28 -20.11 -54.67
CA LYS A 767 -14.77 -20.62 -55.97
C LYS A 767 -14.58 -22.14 -56.08
N PRO A 768 -15.52 -22.88 -56.72
CA PRO A 768 -16.74 -22.39 -57.34
C PRO A 768 -17.81 -22.00 -56.31
N THR A 769 -18.42 -20.83 -56.48
CA THR A 769 -19.47 -20.33 -55.58
C THR A 769 -20.77 -21.12 -55.79
N PRO A 770 -21.50 -21.47 -54.72
CA PRO A 770 -22.76 -22.18 -54.85
C PRO A 770 -23.78 -21.33 -55.62
N ARG A 771 -24.58 -21.98 -56.48
CA ARG A 771 -25.67 -21.32 -57.20
C ARG A 771 -26.76 -20.90 -56.21
N LEU A 772 -27.20 -19.65 -56.26
CA LEU A 772 -28.28 -19.17 -55.40
C LEU A 772 -29.64 -19.48 -56.03
N GLU A 773 -30.52 -20.13 -55.27
CA GLU A 773 -31.95 -20.18 -55.58
C GLU A 773 -32.76 -19.54 -54.45
N LEU A 774 -33.61 -18.59 -54.83
CA LEU A 774 -34.51 -17.89 -53.94
C LEU A 774 -35.93 -18.34 -54.24
N MET A 775 -36.64 -18.77 -53.20
CA MET A 775 -38.01 -19.24 -53.33
C MET A 775 -38.88 -18.64 -52.24
N ASP A 776 -40.11 -18.31 -52.57
CA ASP A 776 -41.07 -17.89 -51.57
C ASP A 776 -41.59 -19.09 -50.76
N SER A 777 -42.20 -18.79 -49.62
CA SER A 777 -42.67 -19.80 -48.68
C SER A 777 -43.80 -20.68 -49.24
N ALA A 778 -44.64 -20.14 -50.14
CA ALA A 778 -45.76 -20.88 -50.74
C ALA A 778 -45.29 -21.86 -51.82
N ALA A 779 -44.33 -21.45 -52.64
CA ALA A 779 -43.68 -22.28 -53.65
C ALA A 779 -42.90 -23.42 -52.98
N TYR A 780 -42.15 -23.15 -51.90
CA TYR A 780 -41.44 -24.20 -51.15
C TYR A 780 -42.40 -25.24 -50.56
N GLN A 781 -43.50 -24.81 -49.95
CA GLN A 781 -44.51 -25.72 -49.42
C GLN A 781 -45.17 -26.56 -50.51
N THR A 782 -45.44 -25.99 -51.68
CA THR A 782 -46.00 -26.72 -52.83
C THR A 782 -45.02 -27.78 -53.31
N LEU A 783 -43.73 -27.44 -53.38
CA LEU A 783 -42.66 -28.35 -53.80
C LEU A 783 -42.50 -29.52 -52.80
N GLN A 784 -42.56 -29.24 -51.49
CA GLN A 784 -42.56 -30.27 -50.44
C GLN A 784 -43.77 -31.22 -50.57
N ARG A 785 -44.98 -30.69 -50.76
CA ARG A 785 -46.19 -31.51 -50.97
C ARG A 785 -46.09 -32.39 -52.22
N LEU A 786 -45.47 -31.90 -53.30
CA LEU A 786 -45.26 -32.68 -54.53
C LEU A 786 -44.23 -33.80 -54.33
N ILE A 787 -43.21 -33.58 -53.49
CA ILE A 787 -42.25 -34.62 -53.09
C ILE A 787 -42.94 -35.67 -52.20
N GLU A 788 -43.71 -35.23 -51.20
CA GLU A 788 -44.48 -36.12 -50.31
C GLU A 788 -45.53 -36.94 -51.07
N ALA A 789 -46.16 -36.35 -52.08
CA ALA A 789 -47.10 -37.03 -52.98
C ALA A 789 -46.42 -37.97 -54.00
N GLY A 790 -45.08 -38.04 -54.02
CA GLY A 790 -44.31 -38.91 -54.92
C GLY A 790 -44.30 -38.47 -56.38
N VAL A 791 -44.76 -37.24 -56.69
CA VAL A 791 -44.77 -36.67 -58.05
C VAL A 791 -43.38 -36.18 -58.45
N LEU A 792 -42.58 -35.73 -57.48
CA LEU A 792 -41.18 -35.35 -57.63
C LEU A 792 -40.30 -36.22 -56.73
N SER A 793 -39.15 -36.66 -57.23
CA SER A 793 -38.12 -37.29 -56.40
C SER A 793 -37.10 -36.24 -55.97
N ALA A 794 -36.95 -36.05 -54.65
CA ALA A 794 -35.88 -35.23 -54.10
C ALA A 794 -34.60 -36.07 -53.98
N ASN A 795 -33.49 -35.55 -54.51
CA ASN A 795 -32.19 -36.18 -54.33
C ASN A 795 -31.62 -35.76 -52.97
N THR A 796 -31.94 -36.51 -51.91
CA THR A 796 -31.67 -36.14 -50.50
C THR A 796 -30.25 -36.44 -50.03
N ASP A 797 -29.39 -37.00 -50.87
CA ASP A 797 -28.10 -37.56 -50.43
C ASP A 797 -27.07 -36.52 -49.98
N SER A 798 -27.33 -35.21 -50.12
CA SER A 798 -26.45 -34.16 -49.59
C SER A 798 -27.17 -32.82 -49.34
N VAL A 799 -28.08 -32.78 -48.36
CA VAL A 799 -28.71 -31.52 -47.90
C VAL A 799 -28.16 -31.12 -46.54
N LYS A 800 -27.51 -29.94 -46.46
CA LYS A 800 -27.06 -29.34 -45.19
C LYS A 800 -27.97 -28.15 -44.87
N THR A 801 -28.86 -28.31 -43.90
CA THR A 801 -29.69 -27.20 -43.38
C THR A 801 -28.83 -26.25 -42.56
N LEU A 802 -28.77 -24.99 -42.98
CA LEU A 802 -28.00 -23.94 -42.31
C LEU A 802 -28.85 -23.16 -41.29
N TYR A 803 -30.13 -22.96 -41.60
CA TYR A 803 -31.11 -22.30 -40.73
C TYR A 803 -32.53 -22.79 -41.02
N CYS A 804 -33.35 -22.93 -39.97
CA CYS A 804 -34.78 -23.20 -40.04
C CYS A 804 -35.46 -22.49 -38.86
N ALA A 805 -36.45 -21.65 -39.14
CA ALA A 805 -37.25 -21.01 -38.09
C ALA A 805 -38.07 -22.07 -37.33
N SER A 806 -37.83 -22.25 -36.03
CA SER A 806 -38.49 -23.27 -35.21
C SER A 806 -39.95 -22.87 -34.92
N THR A 807 -40.91 -23.75 -35.17
CA THR A 807 -42.24 -23.68 -34.56
C THR A 807 -42.15 -24.06 -33.07
N PRO A 808 -42.98 -23.45 -32.19
CA PRO A 808 -42.88 -23.68 -30.75
C PRO A 808 -43.65 -24.95 -30.36
N ASP A 809 -42.94 -25.99 -29.92
CA ASP A 809 -43.35 -26.88 -28.80
C ASP A 809 -42.44 -28.13 -28.73
N THR A 810 -41.44 -28.13 -27.83
CA THR A 810 -41.08 -29.27 -26.93
C THR A 810 -40.04 -28.81 -25.88
N PRO A 811 -40.12 -29.21 -24.59
CA PRO A 811 -39.28 -28.66 -23.51
C PRO A 811 -37.93 -29.37 -23.35
N GLN A 812 -36.85 -28.61 -23.17
CA GLN A 812 -35.57 -29.09 -22.64
C GLN A 812 -35.62 -29.13 -21.10
N GLN A 813 -35.72 -30.33 -20.51
CA GLN A 813 -35.91 -30.48 -19.05
C GLN A 813 -34.63 -30.78 -18.24
N ASP A 814 -33.42 -30.84 -18.81
CA ASP A 814 -32.24 -31.31 -18.05
C ASP A 814 -31.31 -30.23 -17.46
N ASP A 815 -31.40 -28.96 -17.88
CA ASP A 815 -30.46 -27.91 -17.38
C ASP A 815 -30.91 -27.28 -16.04
N GLY A 816 -32.22 -27.26 -15.78
CA GLY A 816 -32.78 -26.65 -14.56
C GLY A 816 -32.48 -27.42 -13.28
N ARG A 817 -32.30 -28.75 -13.34
CA ARG A 817 -32.04 -29.59 -12.15
C ARG A 817 -30.61 -29.44 -11.65
N ALA A 818 -29.64 -29.37 -12.54
CA ALA A 818 -28.23 -29.18 -12.18
C ALA A 818 -27.99 -27.80 -11.54
N LYS A 819 -28.65 -26.77 -12.08
CA LYS A 819 -28.60 -25.41 -11.53
C LYS A 819 -29.22 -25.32 -10.14
N ARG A 820 -30.42 -25.87 -9.94
CA ARG A 820 -31.08 -25.96 -8.61
C ARG A 820 -30.22 -26.73 -7.60
N LEU A 821 -29.58 -27.83 -8.01
CA LEU A 821 -28.66 -28.58 -7.14
C LEU A 821 -27.40 -27.78 -6.76
N ALA A 822 -26.89 -26.93 -7.66
CA ALA A 822 -25.76 -26.06 -7.37
C ALA A 822 -26.14 -24.93 -6.40
N GLU A 823 -27.29 -24.29 -6.63
CA GLU A 823 -27.83 -23.23 -5.77
C GLU A 823 -28.16 -23.78 -4.36
N ALA A 824 -28.81 -24.93 -4.25
CA ALA A 824 -29.08 -25.58 -2.97
C ALA A 824 -27.79 -25.91 -2.20
N ARG A 825 -26.71 -26.32 -2.89
CA ARG A 825 -25.39 -26.56 -2.25
C ARG A 825 -24.75 -25.29 -1.71
N GLU A 826 -24.90 -24.17 -2.41
CA GLU A 826 -24.38 -22.88 -1.96
C GLU A 826 -25.09 -22.42 -0.69
N HIS A 827 -26.43 -22.54 -0.64
CA HIS A 827 -27.23 -22.26 0.55
C HIS A 827 -26.81 -23.15 1.73
N LEU A 828 -26.64 -24.46 1.52
CA LEU A 828 -26.15 -25.35 2.57
C LEU A 828 -24.79 -24.90 3.11
N ALA A 829 -23.83 -24.56 2.24
CA ALA A 829 -22.50 -24.11 2.65
C ALA A 829 -22.52 -22.82 3.50
N LYS A 830 -23.42 -21.87 3.19
CA LYS A 830 -23.65 -20.67 4.00
C LYS A 830 -24.21 -21.04 5.38
N GLY A 831 -25.18 -21.95 5.43
CA GLY A 831 -25.71 -22.50 6.69
C GLY A 831 -24.64 -23.17 7.56
N GLU A 832 -23.68 -23.91 6.97
CA GLU A 832 -22.59 -24.55 7.71
C GLU A 832 -21.65 -23.56 8.40
N HIS A 833 -21.40 -22.42 7.76
CA HIS A 833 -20.57 -21.37 8.34
C HIS A 833 -21.27 -20.75 9.56
N LYS A 834 -22.57 -20.47 9.42
CA LYS A 834 -23.40 -19.90 10.49
C LYS A 834 -23.59 -20.86 11.66
N GLN A 835 -23.80 -22.15 11.41
CA GLN A 835 -23.85 -23.18 12.45
C GLN A 835 -22.53 -23.29 13.23
N ARG A 836 -21.37 -23.23 12.56
CA ARG A 836 -20.06 -23.25 13.24
C ARG A 836 -19.87 -22.01 14.12
N MET A 837 -20.26 -20.83 13.63
CA MET A 837 -20.21 -19.59 14.39
C MET A 837 -21.09 -19.70 15.65
N ALA A 838 -22.34 -20.13 15.49
CA ALA A 838 -23.27 -20.36 16.58
C ALA A 838 -22.71 -21.33 17.64
N LYS A 839 -22.12 -22.44 17.22
CA LYS A 839 -21.52 -23.43 18.12
C LYS A 839 -20.35 -22.84 18.93
N VAL A 840 -19.44 -22.12 18.28
CA VAL A 840 -18.29 -21.49 18.95
C VAL A 840 -18.75 -20.42 19.96
N LEU A 841 -19.78 -19.64 19.62
CA LEU A 841 -20.34 -18.63 20.52
C LEU A 841 -21.04 -19.27 21.73
N ALA A 842 -21.82 -20.34 21.51
CA ALA A 842 -22.49 -21.08 22.58
C ALA A 842 -21.48 -21.77 23.52
N GLU A 843 -20.46 -22.45 22.98
CA GLU A 843 -19.37 -23.08 23.76
C GLU A 843 -18.53 -22.03 24.52
N GLY A 844 -18.44 -20.81 23.99
CA GLY A 844 -17.78 -19.67 24.62
C GLY A 844 -18.60 -18.94 25.69
N GLY A 845 -19.84 -19.38 25.97
CA GLY A 845 -20.72 -18.77 26.97
C GLY A 845 -21.53 -17.56 26.49
N PHE A 846 -21.50 -17.25 25.18
CA PHE A 846 -22.22 -16.13 24.54
C PHE A 846 -23.53 -16.62 23.91
N VAL A 847 -24.47 -17.06 24.75
CA VAL A 847 -25.71 -17.74 24.33
C VAL A 847 -26.63 -16.81 23.54
N THR A 848 -26.74 -15.54 23.96
CA THR A 848 -27.57 -14.52 23.30
C THR A 848 -27.07 -14.19 21.89
N GLU A 849 -25.76 -14.09 21.72
CA GLU A 849 -25.09 -13.78 20.47
C GLU A 849 -25.08 -14.97 19.51
N ALA A 850 -25.19 -16.19 20.03
CA ALA A 850 -25.31 -17.40 19.24
C ALA A 850 -26.68 -17.53 18.52
N LEU A 851 -27.73 -16.85 18.99
CA LEU A 851 -29.09 -16.98 18.45
C LEU A 851 -29.23 -16.50 17.00
N ALA A 852 -28.67 -15.34 16.68
CA ALA A 852 -28.73 -14.79 15.32
C ALA A 852 -28.09 -15.74 14.28
N PRO A 853 -26.84 -16.22 14.47
CA PRO A 853 -26.27 -17.20 13.56
C PRO A 853 -26.96 -18.57 13.59
N MET A 854 -27.63 -18.97 14.69
CA MET A 854 -28.47 -20.17 14.70
C MET A 854 -29.71 -20.02 13.81
N ARG A 855 -30.42 -18.89 13.90
CA ARG A 855 -31.60 -18.59 13.08
C ARG A 855 -31.24 -18.63 11.58
N GLU A 856 -30.16 -17.94 11.21
CA GLU A 856 -29.68 -17.91 9.82
C GLU A 856 -29.27 -19.30 9.32
N ALA A 857 -28.72 -20.16 10.18
CA ALA A 857 -28.32 -21.52 9.78
C ALA A 857 -29.52 -22.42 9.45
N VAL A 858 -30.60 -22.34 10.23
CA VAL A 858 -31.84 -23.09 9.98
C VAL A 858 -32.56 -22.56 8.73
N GLU A 859 -32.67 -21.24 8.60
CA GLU A 859 -33.30 -20.57 7.46
C GLU A 859 -32.65 -21.00 6.14
N THR A 860 -31.32 -20.94 6.09
CA THR A 860 -30.58 -21.27 4.87
C THR A 860 -30.68 -22.78 4.54
N ALA A 861 -30.78 -23.64 5.55
CA ALA A 861 -30.97 -25.08 5.36
C ALA A 861 -32.36 -25.44 4.79
N LEU A 862 -33.41 -24.76 5.26
CA LEU A 862 -34.77 -24.96 4.74
C LEU A 862 -34.91 -24.43 3.31
N GLN A 863 -34.36 -23.25 3.00
CA GLN A 863 -34.31 -22.72 1.64
C GLN A 863 -33.59 -23.66 0.66
N ALA A 864 -32.51 -24.31 1.09
CA ALA A 864 -31.81 -25.28 0.26
C ALA A 864 -32.70 -26.49 -0.11
N LEU A 865 -33.59 -26.94 0.78
CA LEU A 865 -34.54 -28.01 0.48
C LEU A 865 -35.61 -27.56 -0.52
N VAL A 866 -36.17 -26.36 -0.33
CA VAL A 866 -37.16 -25.76 -1.23
C VAL A 866 -36.59 -25.60 -2.64
N ILE A 867 -35.39 -25.03 -2.79
CA ILE A 867 -34.73 -24.84 -4.09
C ILE A 867 -34.42 -26.18 -4.76
N ARG A 868 -33.96 -27.18 -3.98
CA ARG A 868 -33.58 -28.48 -4.51
C ARG A 868 -34.76 -29.25 -5.11
N TRP A 869 -35.93 -29.15 -4.47
CA TRP A 869 -37.14 -29.87 -4.87
C TRP A 869 -38.17 -29.03 -5.61
N ASP A 870 -37.91 -27.73 -5.76
CA ASP A 870 -38.74 -26.79 -6.54
C ASP A 870 -40.17 -26.74 -6.04
N TRP A 871 -40.29 -26.75 -4.71
CA TRP A 871 -41.58 -26.58 -4.05
C TRP A 871 -42.00 -25.12 -4.15
N GLU A 872 -43.16 -24.88 -4.75
CA GLU A 872 -43.83 -23.58 -4.69
C GLU A 872 -44.19 -23.29 -3.23
N THR A 873 -43.52 -22.30 -2.62
CA THR A 873 -43.85 -21.82 -1.28
C THR A 873 -44.65 -20.54 -1.44
N GLU A 874 -45.96 -20.60 -1.16
CA GLU A 874 -46.87 -19.44 -1.27
C GLU A 874 -46.60 -18.34 -0.23
N ALA A 875 -45.68 -18.55 0.73
CA ALA A 875 -45.17 -17.53 1.64
C ALA A 875 -43.76 -17.90 2.15
N PRO A 876 -42.89 -16.91 2.46
CA PRO A 876 -41.65 -17.17 3.19
C PRO A 876 -41.99 -17.80 4.55
N ILE A 877 -41.27 -18.86 4.92
CA ILE A 877 -41.40 -19.55 6.22
C ILE A 877 -41.41 -18.46 7.32
N PRO A 878 -42.39 -18.42 8.24
CA PRO A 878 -42.54 -17.30 9.18
C PRO A 878 -41.29 -17.13 10.07
N ILE A 879 -40.55 -16.04 9.88
CA ILE A 879 -39.23 -15.78 10.50
C ILE A 879 -39.36 -15.06 11.87
N ASP A 880 -40.57 -14.66 12.26
CA ASP A 880 -40.79 -13.72 13.38
C ASP A 880 -40.95 -14.39 14.76
N LEU A 881 -40.93 -15.73 14.86
CA LEU A 881 -41.23 -16.46 16.10
C LEU A 881 -40.01 -16.81 16.98
N ILE A 882 -38.79 -16.39 16.63
CA ILE A 882 -37.58 -16.67 17.43
C ILE A 882 -37.03 -15.39 18.10
N ASP A 883 -37.89 -14.50 18.57
CA ASP A 883 -37.45 -13.29 19.26
C ASP A 883 -37.35 -13.50 20.78
N VAL A 884 -36.11 -13.32 21.29
CA VAL A 884 -35.68 -12.90 22.64
C VAL A 884 -36.12 -13.75 23.86
N GLU A 885 -37.22 -14.50 23.85
CA GLU A 885 -37.74 -15.20 25.05
C GLU A 885 -37.25 -16.65 25.23
N LEU A 886 -36.69 -17.29 24.20
CA LEU A 886 -36.09 -18.64 24.29
C LEU A 886 -34.93 -18.74 25.29
N VAL A 887 -34.24 -17.64 25.58
CA VAL A 887 -33.12 -17.61 26.54
C VAL A 887 -33.62 -17.63 27.99
N LYS A 888 -34.85 -17.16 28.26
CA LYS A 888 -35.34 -17.02 29.63
C LYS A 888 -35.59 -18.36 30.34
N ASN A 889 -35.77 -19.46 29.59
CA ASN A 889 -36.11 -20.77 30.17
C ASN A 889 -35.01 -21.85 30.02
N GLY A 890 -33.80 -21.51 29.53
CA GLY A 890 -32.63 -22.39 29.63
C GLY A 890 -32.68 -23.71 28.83
N LEU A 891 -33.58 -23.81 27.86
CA LEU A 891 -33.75 -24.94 26.94
C LEU A 891 -33.84 -24.30 25.54
N LEU A 892 -32.87 -24.29 24.61
CA LEU A 892 -31.99 -25.37 24.14
C LEU A 892 -31.00 -24.85 23.06
N PRO A 893 -29.68 -24.92 23.27
CA PRO A 893 -28.68 -24.79 22.19
C PRO A 893 -28.50 -26.08 21.37
N ASP A 894 -28.58 -27.25 22.03
CA ASP A 894 -28.21 -28.54 21.42
C ASP A 894 -29.27 -29.09 20.46
N GLU A 895 -30.56 -28.86 20.71
CA GLU A 895 -31.64 -29.33 19.82
C GLU A 895 -31.67 -28.58 18.48
N ILE A 896 -31.39 -27.27 18.46
CA ILE A 896 -31.31 -26.48 17.21
C ILE A 896 -30.04 -26.86 16.42
N LEU A 897 -28.91 -27.08 17.11
CA LEU A 897 -27.70 -27.60 16.48
C LEU A 897 -27.89 -29.02 15.92
N ALA A 898 -28.66 -29.86 16.61
CA ALA A 898 -29.06 -31.17 16.13
C ALA A 898 -29.99 -31.07 14.92
N LEU A 899 -30.94 -30.13 14.90
CA LEU A 899 -31.84 -29.89 13.78
C LEU A 899 -31.09 -29.50 12.50
N VAL A 900 -30.16 -28.54 12.57
CA VAL A 900 -29.34 -28.15 11.42
C VAL A 900 -28.50 -29.34 10.94
N THR A 901 -27.99 -30.17 11.87
CA THR A 901 -27.25 -31.38 11.51
C THR A 901 -28.17 -32.44 10.88
N HIS A 902 -29.42 -32.55 11.33
CA HIS A 902 -30.42 -33.49 10.83
C HIS A 902 -30.95 -33.10 9.44
N LEU A 903 -31.15 -31.80 9.19
CA LEU A 903 -31.46 -31.25 7.87
C LEU A 903 -30.29 -31.41 6.89
N ARG A 904 -29.06 -31.58 7.40
CA ARG A 904 -27.82 -31.77 6.62
C ARG A 904 -27.46 -33.24 6.30
N ALA A 905 -27.87 -34.23 7.10
CA ALA A 905 -27.34 -35.60 7.01
C ALA A 905 -27.59 -36.27 5.64
N ASP A 906 -26.49 -36.42 4.87
CA ASP A 906 -26.21 -37.10 3.60
C ASP A 906 -27.30 -37.08 2.50
N GLN A 907 -27.19 -36.06 1.63
CA GLN A 907 -28.08 -35.83 0.48
C GLN A 907 -27.64 -36.53 -0.82
N THR A 908 -27.24 -37.81 -0.73
CA THR A 908 -27.16 -38.72 -1.88
C THR A 908 -28.06 -39.91 -1.61
N GLY A 909 -29.33 -39.82 -2.02
CA GLY A 909 -30.30 -40.91 -1.91
C GLY A 909 -31.64 -40.56 -1.26
N MET A 910 -31.80 -39.33 -0.75
CA MET A 910 -33.06 -38.87 -0.15
C MET A 910 -34.13 -38.66 -1.23
N ASP A 911 -35.30 -39.28 -1.03
CA ASP A 911 -36.47 -39.11 -1.90
C ASP A 911 -37.33 -37.90 -1.49
N GLU A 912 -38.29 -37.53 -2.34
CA GLU A 912 -39.12 -36.32 -2.16
C GLU A 912 -39.99 -36.41 -0.90
N LYS A 913 -40.50 -37.60 -0.58
CA LYS A 913 -41.35 -37.83 0.59
C LYS A 913 -40.55 -37.67 1.89
N GLN A 914 -39.33 -38.18 1.93
CA GLN A 914 -38.42 -38.01 3.07
C GLN A 914 -38.03 -36.54 3.25
N ALA A 915 -37.77 -35.83 2.15
CA ALA A 915 -37.46 -34.40 2.19
C ALA A 915 -38.66 -33.58 2.71
N ALA A 916 -39.87 -33.86 2.23
CA ALA A 916 -41.10 -33.18 2.67
C ALA A 916 -41.39 -33.46 4.15
N GLN A 917 -41.18 -34.69 4.62
CA GLN A 917 -41.34 -35.05 6.02
C GLN A 917 -40.33 -34.33 6.94
N ARG A 918 -39.08 -34.14 6.50
CA ARG A 918 -38.08 -33.36 7.24
C ARG A 918 -38.38 -31.87 7.25
N LEU A 919 -38.90 -31.33 6.14
CA LEU A 919 -39.37 -29.94 6.08
C LEU A 919 -40.52 -29.73 7.08
N LEU A 920 -41.51 -30.62 7.10
CA LEU A 920 -42.63 -30.61 8.05
C LEU A 920 -42.16 -30.75 9.51
N GLN A 921 -41.17 -31.60 9.81
CA GLN A 921 -40.58 -31.70 11.14
C GLN A 921 -39.87 -30.42 11.56
N GLY A 922 -39.10 -29.80 10.66
CA GLY A 922 -38.43 -28.53 10.92
C GLY A 922 -39.41 -27.38 11.17
N VAL A 923 -40.47 -27.28 10.37
CA VAL A 923 -41.54 -26.29 10.54
C VAL A 923 -42.33 -26.56 11.83
N SER A 924 -42.73 -27.80 12.10
CA SER A 924 -43.47 -28.16 13.31
C SER A 924 -42.67 -27.92 14.59
N LEU A 925 -41.33 -28.07 14.58
CA LEU A 925 -40.48 -27.75 15.72
C LEU A 925 -40.39 -26.24 15.95
N ILE A 926 -40.29 -25.44 14.88
CA ILE A 926 -40.35 -23.96 14.94
C ILE A 926 -41.71 -23.51 15.50
N GLU A 927 -42.80 -24.15 15.08
CA GLU A 927 -44.15 -23.87 15.58
C GLU A 927 -44.37 -24.32 17.04
N HIS A 928 -43.89 -25.50 17.44
CA HIS A 928 -43.98 -25.98 18.84
C HIS A 928 -43.24 -25.07 19.81
N VAL A 929 -42.10 -24.53 19.38
CA VAL A 929 -41.32 -23.53 20.11
C VAL A 929 -42.10 -22.21 20.25
N GLY A 930 -42.92 -21.85 19.26
CA GLY A 930 -43.82 -20.70 19.30
C GLY A 930 -45.05 -20.88 20.20
N VAL A 931 -45.69 -22.04 20.19
CA VAL A 931 -46.95 -22.28 20.93
C VAL A 931 -46.74 -22.38 22.45
N HIS A 932 -45.57 -22.84 22.91
CA HIS A 932 -45.26 -22.86 24.35
C HIS A 932 -45.06 -21.46 24.96
N LEU A 933 -44.92 -20.41 24.14
CA LEU A 933 -44.76 -19.01 24.56
C LEU A 933 -46.09 -18.26 24.75
N GLU A 934 -47.23 -18.82 24.33
CA GLU A 934 -48.54 -18.17 24.53
C GLU A 934 -49.29 -18.66 25.80
N GLN A 935 -48.84 -19.74 26.46
CA GLN A 935 -49.53 -20.34 27.63
C GLN A 935 -48.77 -20.23 28.97
N THR A 936 -47.66 -19.51 29.03
CA THR A 936 -46.91 -19.17 30.26
C THR A 936 -46.58 -17.69 30.27
#